data_AF-A0A3L6JPL7-F1
#
_entry.id   AF-A0A3L6JPL7-F1
#
_cell.length_a   1.000
_cell.length_b   1.000
_cell.length_c   1.000
_cell.angle_alpha   90.00
_cell.angle_beta   90.00
_cell.angle_gamma   90.00
#
_symmetry.space_group_name_H-M   'P 1'
#
loop_
_entity.id
_entity.type
_entity.pdbx_description
1 polymer ?
#
loop_
_entity_poly.entity_id
_entity_poly.type
_entity_poly.pdbx_seq_one_letter_code
_entity_poly.pdbx_strand_id
1 'polypeptide(L)'
;MSEAGKEILLREALATHMRSPRDRQMVSAILADRRLLEDLLSFFSAFYLVNYQDVHISQGKTGRQLTIEQKSDTEQESRRLLELEVRQILGNKQREELDRARLVSEFSIALCDIVDDANASEPQTVKRVVGQLKSYLSKLPREYAGNHDVDFVNEVTGWGSLWRSDIYAKASGLKESLMSLRDELLREHEEEVPETSILKRGSARLLGRPTCLAARLMMSGVTDQTWDEVAIAAIGNLPKGRNRQTLKRAHELRVAILDVIEGDIDTPTTIGDFESRIADVVARKLAVEFEKNPTDSFTLLGYLLGLNPEDIRLSLQPKGIASPADLAVALSASFGRATASKAADRVSREDLEDLTRSLKTLEKIEQTLERPVKGALRSRGLRGAELDKITLQLLTKDRSSLIGIEVEVVEELKKRVRLPPPDEIKRLIQARESLQETGATVAGAASAHEMDQQLKQEETIASLKLDVVWHLMIGLFTNLARVVETYVRSRQDLMRTKALLKSIYEKTEPELQYLREEILVDLTANRVKELKCVHPELDTPAISAWLHARLSGSDMTFAGSDLESTPSPVFEGIAETSLGLSGLECDNYAVAFDLMSRFLKQERAQKLVKEEAAIQAQLEEQRIADSKKKALDPLLFIYTKAHTVFRAIGRLGTKGLEWTPVDDAKCANLLSYYVRVNRGRLICSVCGETPKEGVCPTHGKSDMTTSNDMDNLAVFVMRALTDIKSGLIGPTSEAMSWEKTKAIVQREVSLLRQRGKLTAKTNVRELLPGELNNIVGPAIAVVVGKYFNESLEYAARREDLA
;
A
#
# COMPACT_ATOMS: atom_id res chain seq x y z
N MET A 1 4.22 11.71 15.48
CA MET A 1 3.91 11.78 14.03
C MET A 1 2.99 10.62 13.67
N SER A 2 1.93 10.85 12.89
CA SER A 2 1.07 9.76 12.38
C SER A 2 1.84 8.91 11.36
N GLU A 3 1.50 7.63 11.20
CA GLU A 3 2.19 6.74 10.25
C GLU A 3 2.08 7.25 8.80
N ALA A 4 0.94 7.80 8.40
CA ALA A 4 0.75 8.40 7.08
C ALA A 4 1.62 9.66 6.84
N GLY A 5 1.99 10.39 7.90
CA GLY A 5 2.87 11.56 7.78
C GLY A 5 4.34 11.19 7.56
N LYS A 6 4.76 9.98 7.95
CA LYS A 6 6.16 9.54 7.79
C LYS A 6 6.54 9.29 6.33
N GLU A 7 5.58 8.88 5.50
CA GLU A 7 5.79 8.64 4.06
C GLU A 7 5.97 9.93 3.24
N ILE A 8 5.52 11.08 3.76
CA ILE A 8 5.68 12.39 3.13
C ILE A 8 7.13 12.86 3.23
N LEU A 9 7.78 12.56 4.36
CA LEU A 9 9.16 12.91 4.64
C LEU A 9 10.07 11.76 4.16
N LEU A 10 10.37 11.73 2.86
CA LEU A 10 11.05 10.58 2.23
C LEU A 10 12.41 10.24 2.84
N ARG A 11 13.19 11.21 3.34
CA ARG A 11 14.48 10.91 3.98
C ARG A 11 14.27 10.06 5.24
N GLU A 12 13.31 10.47 6.06
CA GLU A 12 12.87 9.81 7.28
C GLU A 12 12.19 8.47 6.98
N ALA A 13 11.38 8.39 5.92
CA ALA A 13 10.76 7.14 5.46
C ALA A 13 11.83 6.11 5.07
N LEU A 14 12.77 6.50 4.19
CA LEU A 14 13.86 5.64 3.75
C LEU A 14 14.69 5.14 4.95
N ALA A 15 15.09 6.04 5.85
CA ALA A 15 15.83 5.64 7.06
C ALA A 15 15.02 4.72 7.98
N THR A 16 13.71 4.96 8.14
CA THR A 16 12.82 4.13 8.95
C THR A 16 12.70 2.72 8.39
N HIS A 17 12.51 2.59 7.08
CA HIS A 17 12.42 1.29 6.41
C HIS A 17 13.78 0.58 6.38
N MET A 18 14.89 1.28 6.17
CA MET A 18 16.24 0.69 6.24
C MET A 18 16.57 0.17 7.64
N ARG A 19 15.96 0.76 8.68
CA ARG A 19 16.08 0.33 10.07
C ARG A 19 15.15 -0.82 10.44
N SER A 20 14.00 -0.94 9.79
CA SER A 20 12.96 -1.92 10.09
C SER A 20 13.53 -3.35 10.10
N PRO A 21 13.45 -4.10 11.22
CA PRO A 21 13.92 -5.48 11.26
C PRO A 21 13.22 -6.37 10.23
N ARG A 22 11.93 -6.12 9.97
CA ARG A 22 11.15 -6.83 8.96
C ARG A 22 11.72 -6.59 7.56
N ASP A 23 11.94 -5.34 7.21
CA ASP A 23 12.37 -4.98 5.85
C ASP A 23 13.81 -5.44 5.64
N ARG A 24 14.65 -5.39 6.68
CA ARG A 24 16.00 -5.98 6.66
C ARG A 24 16.00 -7.48 6.42
N GLN A 25 15.07 -8.23 7.02
CA GLN A 25 14.93 -9.67 6.76
C GLN A 25 14.50 -9.95 5.31
N MET A 26 13.60 -9.14 4.76
CA MET A 26 13.20 -9.25 3.36
C MET A 26 14.37 -8.90 2.43
N VAL A 27 15.06 -7.80 2.71
CA VAL A 27 16.23 -7.35 1.95
C VAL A 27 17.34 -8.39 2.03
N SER A 28 17.68 -8.94 3.19
CA SER A 28 18.75 -9.93 3.32
C SER A 28 18.43 -11.26 2.62
N ALA A 29 17.14 -11.62 2.52
CA ALA A 29 16.72 -12.79 1.75
C ALA A 29 16.91 -12.60 0.23
N ILE A 30 16.84 -11.36 -0.25
CA ILE A 30 16.99 -11.01 -1.68
C ILE A 30 18.45 -10.65 -2.01
N LEU A 31 19.12 -10.00 -1.06
CA LEU A 31 20.46 -9.44 -1.16
C LEU A 31 21.40 -10.17 -0.19
N ALA A 32 21.96 -11.30 -0.64
CA ALA A 32 22.86 -12.10 0.17
C ALA A 32 24.29 -11.53 0.25
N ASP A 33 24.68 -10.70 -0.71
CA ASP A 33 26.08 -10.28 -0.89
C ASP A 33 26.38 -8.90 -0.29
N ARG A 34 27.65 -8.75 0.14
CA ARG A 34 28.22 -7.45 0.52
C ARG A 34 28.35 -6.56 -0.71
N ARG A 35 27.94 -5.30 -0.59
CA ARG A 35 27.98 -4.30 -1.67
C ARG A 35 28.51 -2.97 -1.18
N LEU A 36 28.93 -2.12 -2.12
CA LEU A 36 29.28 -0.73 -1.81
C LEU A 36 28.07 0.02 -1.26
N LEU A 37 28.30 1.07 -0.47
CA LEU A 37 27.22 1.79 0.20
C LEU A 37 26.19 2.36 -0.80
N GLU A 38 26.65 2.95 -1.90
CA GLU A 38 25.77 3.51 -2.95
C GLU A 38 24.87 2.45 -3.59
N ASP A 39 25.37 1.23 -3.72
CA ASP A 39 24.63 0.10 -4.28
C ASP A 39 23.58 -0.42 -3.29
N LEU A 40 23.92 -0.43 -2.00
CA LEU A 40 22.96 -0.76 -0.94
C LEU A 40 21.83 0.27 -0.90
N LEU A 41 22.15 1.56 -1.02
CA LEU A 41 21.16 2.63 -1.06
C LEU A 41 20.28 2.56 -2.31
N SER A 42 20.89 2.34 -3.48
CA SER A 42 20.15 2.20 -4.75
C SER A 42 19.22 0.99 -4.74
N PHE A 43 19.71 -0.16 -4.25
CA PHE A 43 18.90 -1.37 -4.06
C PHE A 43 17.75 -1.11 -3.09
N PHE A 44 18.03 -0.45 -1.96
CA PHE A 44 17.00 -0.16 -0.96
C PHE A 44 15.93 0.80 -1.50
N SER A 45 16.33 1.83 -2.24
CA SER A 45 15.39 2.73 -2.91
C SER A 45 14.52 2.00 -3.93
N ALA A 46 15.08 1.08 -4.72
CA ALA A 46 14.28 0.24 -5.62
C ALA A 46 13.32 -0.68 -4.85
N PHE A 47 13.77 -1.27 -3.74
CA PHE A 47 12.91 -2.04 -2.83
C PHE A 47 11.76 -1.19 -2.27
N TYR A 48 12.05 0.04 -1.84
CA TYR A 48 11.06 0.97 -1.32
C TYR A 48 10.03 1.36 -2.40
N LEU A 49 10.50 1.68 -3.61
CA LEU A 49 9.66 2.04 -4.75
C LEU A 49 8.69 0.92 -5.13
N VAL A 50 9.14 -0.32 -5.17
CA VAL A 50 8.28 -1.49 -5.48
C VAL A 50 7.29 -1.77 -4.36
N ASN A 51 7.76 -1.88 -3.11
CA ASN A 51 6.95 -2.44 -2.02
C ASN A 51 6.03 -1.43 -1.32
N TYR A 52 6.40 -0.15 -1.30
CA TYR A 52 5.65 0.89 -0.58
C TYR A 52 5.06 1.94 -1.52
N GLN A 53 5.72 2.19 -2.65
CA GLN A 53 5.25 3.16 -3.64
C GLN A 53 4.62 2.50 -4.88
N ASP A 54 4.49 1.16 -4.93
CA ASP A 54 3.81 0.42 -6.01
C ASP A 54 4.25 0.89 -7.41
N VAL A 55 5.56 1.14 -7.55
CA VAL A 55 6.21 1.48 -8.81
C VAL A 55 6.76 0.19 -9.41
N HIS A 56 6.18 -0.22 -10.54
CA HIS A 56 6.58 -1.42 -11.27
C HIS A 56 7.00 -1.07 -12.70
N ILE A 57 8.09 -1.68 -13.15
CA ILE A 57 8.66 -1.55 -14.49
C ILE A 57 8.59 -2.90 -15.19
N SER A 58 8.33 -2.90 -16.49
CA SER A 58 8.38 -4.10 -17.33
C SER A 58 9.28 -3.88 -18.56
N GLN A 59 9.94 -4.94 -19.06
CA GLN A 59 10.68 -4.91 -20.34
C GLN A 59 9.74 -4.93 -21.57
N GLY A 60 8.54 -4.36 -21.44
CA GLY A 60 7.54 -4.31 -22.51
C GLY A 60 6.61 -5.52 -22.58
N LYS A 61 5.31 -5.22 -22.76
CA LYS A 61 4.12 -6.10 -22.89
C LYS A 61 3.45 -6.54 -21.58
N THR A 62 2.60 -5.66 -21.07
CA THR A 62 1.53 -5.97 -20.11
C THR A 62 0.28 -6.46 -20.85
N GLY A 63 0.06 -7.77 -20.89
CA GLY A 63 -1.15 -8.33 -21.51
C GLY A 63 -1.51 -9.78 -21.17
N ARG A 64 -0.68 -10.50 -20.39
CA ARG A 64 -0.98 -11.87 -19.96
C ARG A 64 -1.33 -11.91 -18.47
N GLN A 65 -2.34 -12.70 -18.11
CA GLN A 65 -2.54 -13.13 -16.73
C GLN A 65 -1.35 -14.01 -16.33
N LEU A 66 -0.51 -13.49 -15.44
CA LEU A 66 0.68 -14.17 -14.93
C LEU A 66 0.29 -15.14 -13.82
N THR A 67 0.94 -16.32 -13.80
CA THR A 67 0.90 -17.23 -12.64
C THR A 67 1.59 -16.61 -11.42
N ILE A 68 1.40 -17.18 -10.23
CA ILE A 68 2.00 -16.64 -8.99
C ILE A 68 3.54 -16.61 -9.09
N GLU A 69 4.15 -17.66 -9.65
CA GLU A 69 5.61 -17.74 -9.88
C GLU A 69 6.08 -16.66 -10.86
N GLN A 70 5.36 -16.49 -11.98
CA GLN A 70 5.66 -15.45 -12.96
C GLN A 70 5.51 -14.03 -12.39
N LYS A 71 4.59 -13.82 -11.45
CA LYS A 71 4.46 -12.53 -10.74
C LYS A 71 5.69 -12.24 -9.88
N SER A 72 6.18 -13.23 -9.15
CA SER A 72 7.41 -13.12 -8.35
C SER A 72 8.62 -12.80 -9.23
N ASP A 73 8.77 -13.51 -10.35
CA ASP A 73 9.86 -13.26 -11.31
C ASP A 73 9.79 -11.85 -11.91
N THR A 74 8.59 -11.38 -12.27
CA THR A 74 8.40 -10.02 -12.78
C THR A 74 8.66 -8.94 -11.73
N GLU A 75 8.34 -9.19 -10.46
CA GLU A 75 8.62 -8.25 -9.38
C GLU A 75 10.14 -8.16 -9.13
N GLN A 76 10.83 -9.30 -9.16
CA GLN A 76 12.29 -9.35 -9.04
C GLN A 76 12.99 -8.63 -10.20
N GLU A 77 12.54 -8.86 -11.43
CA GLU A 77 13.09 -8.16 -12.60
C GLU A 77 12.76 -6.67 -12.58
N SER A 78 11.53 -6.29 -12.22
CA SER A 78 11.13 -4.89 -12.02
C SER A 78 12.04 -4.19 -11.01
N ARG A 79 12.32 -4.83 -9.87
CA ARG A 79 13.22 -4.29 -8.84
C ARG A 79 14.64 -4.15 -9.35
N ARG A 80 15.15 -5.14 -10.10
CA ARG A 80 16.48 -5.09 -10.71
C ARG A 80 16.61 -3.93 -11.69
N LEU A 81 15.60 -3.72 -12.54
CA LEU A 81 15.60 -2.61 -13.51
C LEU A 81 15.53 -1.25 -12.79
N LEU A 82 14.66 -1.13 -11.77
CA LEU A 82 14.61 0.05 -10.91
C LEU A 82 15.94 0.32 -10.22
N GLU A 83 16.62 -0.70 -9.71
CA GLU A 83 17.94 -0.54 -9.08
C GLU A 83 18.95 0.06 -10.06
N LEU A 84 18.99 -0.43 -11.30
CA LEU A 84 19.90 0.09 -12.33
C LEU A 84 19.55 1.53 -12.71
N GLU A 85 18.27 1.85 -12.90
CA GLU A 85 17.82 3.23 -13.17
C GLU A 85 18.16 4.18 -12.02
N VAL A 86 17.85 3.78 -10.78
CA VAL A 86 18.16 4.57 -9.58
C VAL A 86 19.66 4.79 -9.46
N ARG A 87 20.49 3.76 -9.67
CA ARG A 87 21.94 3.89 -9.63
C ARG A 87 22.45 4.84 -10.72
N GLN A 88 21.91 4.78 -11.93
CA GLN A 88 22.29 5.68 -13.02
C GLN A 88 21.97 7.14 -12.70
N ILE A 89 20.79 7.42 -12.12
CA ILE A 89 20.38 8.78 -11.76
C ILE A 89 21.13 9.28 -10.51
N LEU A 90 21.35 8.40 -9.53
CA LEU A 90 22.07 8.76 -8.30
C LEU A 90 23.55 9.04 -8.59
N GLY A 91 24.20 8.23 -9.43
CA GLY A 91 25.62 8.40 -9.77
C GLY A 91 26.49 8.54 -8.53
N ASN A 92 27.43 9.49 -8.55
CA ASN A 92 28.35 9.77 -7.43
C ASN A 92 27.76 10.72 -6.37
N LYS A 93 26.45 11.04 -6.43
CA LYS A 93 25.86 12.09 -5.59
C LYS A 93 25.91 11.77 -4.10
N GLN A 94 26.04 10.50 -3.70
CA GLN A 94 26.19 10.16 -2.29
C GLN A 94 27.53 10.65 -1.74
N ARG A 95 28.61 10.53 -2.51
CA ARG A 95 29.91 11.12 -2.19
C ARG A 95 29.85 12.64 -2.20
N GLU A 96 29.20 13.24 -3.20
CA GLU A 96 29.00 14.70 -3.25
C GLU A 96 28.18 15.23 -2.05
N GLU A 97 27.23 14.45 -1.54
CA GLU A 97 26.48 14.79 -0.31
C GLU A 97 27.33 14.74 0.94
N LEU A 98 28.23 13.76 1.06
CA LEU A 98 29.15 13.65 2.20
C LEU A 98 30.10 14.84 2.25
N ASP A 99 30.69 15.21 1.11
CA ASP A 99 31.55 16.39 0.99
C ASP A 99 30.80 17.67 1.35
N ARG A 100 29.58 17.84 0.82
CA ARG A 100 28.74 19.01 1.16
C ARG A 100 28.46 19.04 2.66
N ALA A 101 28.03 17.94 3.26
CA ALA A 101 27.69 17.86 4.70
C ALA A 101 28.91 18.15 5.60
N ARG A 102 30.10 17.75 5.16
CA ARG A 102 31.37 18.09 5.79
C ARG A 102 31.62 19.60 5.72
N LEU A 103 31.54 20.20 4.54
CA LEU A 103 31.74 21.64 4.35
C LEU A 103 30.72 22.48 5.13
N VAL A 104 29.47 22.04 5.24
CA VAL A 104 28.46 22.70 6.09
C VAL A 104 28.90 22.68 7.55
N SER A 105 29.41 21.54 8.04
CA SER A 105 29.88 21.43 9.43
C SER A 105 31.13 22.27 9.69
N GLU A 106 32.11 22.24 8.79
CA GLU A 106 33.31 23.09 8.86
C GLU A 106 32.96 24.60 8.79
N PHE A 107 32.01 24.98 7.94
CA PHE A 107 31.51 26.34 7.88
C PHE A 107 30.83 26.75 9.19
N SER A 108 29.95 25.90 9.75
CA SER A 108 29.28 26.18 11.03
C SER A 108 30.28 26.37 12.18
N ILE A 109 31.36 25.58 12.21
CA ILE A 109 32.45 25.75 13.17
C ILE A 109 33.11 27.12 13.00
N ALA A 110 33.50 27.48 11.77
CA ALA A 110 34.12 28.77 11.49
C ALA A 110 33.18 29.96 11.74
N LEU A 111 31.89 29.79 11.49
CA LEU A 111 30.87 30.81 11.74
C LEU A 111 30.71 31.06 13.24
N CYS A 112 30.73 30.02 14.08
CA CYS A 112 30.75 30.17 15.53
C CYS A 112 31.95 31.03 15.98
N ASP A 113 33.14 30.77 15.43
CA ASP A 113 34.35 31.53 15.76
C ASP A 113 34.24 33.02 15.36
N ILE A 114 33.73 33.30 14.15
CA ILE A 114 33.51 34.68 13.68
C ILE A 114 32.56 35.46 14.60
N VAL A 115 31.49 34.83 15.07
CA VAL A 115 30.45 35.47 15.89
C VAL A 115 30.81 35.49 17.39
N ASP A 116 31.77 34.68 17.83
CA ASP A 116 32.39 34.79 19.16
C ASP A 116 33.38 35.97 19.21
N ASP A 117 34.10 36.21 18.12
CA ASP A 117 35.10 37.29 18.01
C ASP A 117 34.51 38.69 17.75
N ALA A 118 33.27 38.78 17.24
CA ALA A 118 32.66 40.03 16.81
C ALA A 118 31.16 40.09 17.10
N ASN A 119 30.61 41.31 17.22
CA ASN A 119 29.18 41.47 17.42
C ASN A 119 28.40 41.05 16.16
N ALA A 120 27.44 40.15 16.32
CA ALA A 120 26.63 39.58 15.25
C ALA A 120 25.87 40.63 14.41
N SER A 121 25.57 41.79 15.02
CA SER A 121 24.81 42.88 14.38
C SER A 121 25.69 43.87 13.61
N GLU A 122 27.01 43.72 13.63
CA GLU A 122 27.91 44.65 12.94
C GLU A 122 28.00 44.35 11.43
N PRO A 123 27.93 45.39 10.56
CA PRO A 123 28.06 45.21 9.11
C PRO A 123 29.38 44.55 8.68
N GLN A 124 30.45 44.73 9.47
CA GLN A 124 31.74 44.09 9.21
C GLN A 124 31.69 42.57 9.43
N THR A 125 30.94 42.11 10.45
CA THR A 125 30.71 40.69 10.72
C THR A 125 29.95 40.04 9.55
N VAL A 126 28.90 40.69 9.06
CA VAL A 126 28.13 40.21 7.89
C VAL A 126 29.05 40.05 6.67
N LYS A 127 29.88 41.05 6.36
CA LYS A 127 30.86 40.96 5.26
C LYS A 127 31.88 39.84 5.45
N ARG A 128 32.38 39.62 6.66
CA ARG A 128 33.27 38.49 6.98
C ARG A 128 32.58 37.14 6.72
N VAL A 129 31.32 37.01 7.14
CA VAL A 129 30.51 35.80 6.90
C VAL A 129 30.25 35.58 5.41
N VAL A 130 29.93 36.63 4.64
CA VAL A 130 29.80 36.54 3.18
C VAL A 130 31.10 36.05 2.53
N GLY A 131 32.25 36.60 2.95
CA GLY A 131 33.56 36.14 2.47
C GLY A 131 33.79 34.66 2.77
N GLN A 132 33.42 34.22 3.97
CA GLN A 132 33.55 32.82 4.38
C GLN A 132 32.61 31.89 3.61
N LEU A 133 31.35 32.29 3.40
CA LEU A 133 30.37 31.55 2.57
C LEU A 133 30.93 31.32 1.16
N LYS A 134 31.41 32.39 0.52
CA LYS A 134 31.99 32.34 -0.83
C LYS A 134 33.23 31.44 -0.87
N SER A 135 34.07 31.49 0.17
CA SER A 135 35.26 30.63 0.27
C SER A 135 34.93 29.15 0.45
N TYR A 136 33.87 28.79 1.18
CA TYR A 136 33.46 27.39 1.33
C TYR A 136 32.76 26.86 0.08
N LEU A 137 31.91 27.67 -0.56
CA LEU A 137 31.30 27.32 -1.84
C LEU A 137 32.33 27.10 -2.96
N SER A 138 33.49 27.75 -2.90
CA SER A 138 34.59 27.52 -3.85
C SER A 138 35.38 26.25 -3.59
N LYS A 139 35.25 25.62 -2.41
CA LYS A 139 35.90 24.33 -2.11
C LYS A 139 35.18 23.13 -2.73
N LEU A 140 33.87 23.28 -3.02
CA LEU A 140 33.11 22.29 -3.75
C LEU A 140 33.67 22.16 -5.19
N PRO A 141 33.97 20.93 -5.67
CA PRO A 141 34.47 20.70 -7.01
C PRO A 141 33.58 21.28 -8.10
N ARG A 142 34.18 21.65 -9.24
CA ARG A 142 33.46 22.29 -10.35
C ARG A 142 32.58 21.31 -11.12
N GLU A 143 32.92 20.03 -11.04
CA GLU A 143 32.21 18.93 -11.66
C GLU A 143 30.87 18.61 -10.95
N TYR A 144 30.70 19.06 -9.70
CA TYR A 144 29.49 18.80 -8.92
C TYR A 144 28.33 19.64 -9.45
N ALA A 145 27.12 19.08 -9.40
CA ALA A 145 25.92 19.78 -9.82
C ALA A 145 25.73 21.10 -9.03
N GLY A 146 25.27 22.16 -9.71
CA GLY A 146 25.01 23.47 -9.08
C GLY A 146 24.00 23.39 -7.92
N ASN A 147 23.18 22.35 -7.88
CA ASN A 147 22.24 22.07 -6.78
C ASN A 147 22.92 21.91 -5.42
N HIS A 148 24.17 21.43 -5.37
CA HIS A 148 24.92 21.30 -4.12
C HIS A 148 25.19 22.65 -3.45
N ASP A 149 25.26 23.74 -4.22
CA ASP A 149 25.46 25.09 -3.69
C ASP A 149 24.19 25.63 -3.02
N VAL A 150 23.05 25.39 -3.66
CA VAL A 150 21.74 25.74 -3.10
C VAL A 150 21.49 24.96 -1.82
N ASP A 151 21.83 23.67 -1.80
CA ASP A 151 21.69 22.83 -0.61
C ASP A 151 22.61 23.27 0.52
N PHE A 152 23.87 23.61 0.21
CA PHE A 152 24.79 24.17 1.20
C PHE A 152 24.19 25.43 1.83
N VAL A 153 23.68 26.36 1.02
CA VAL A 153 23.05 27.59 1.52
C VAL A 153 21.79 27.29 2.34
N ASN A 154 20.92 26.39 1.87
CA ASN A 154 19.70 26.00 2.57
C ASN A 154 19.98 25.36 3.94
N GLU A 155 21.07 24.60 4.08
CA GLU A 155 21.48 23.99 5.34
C GLU A 155 22.06 25.02 6.34
N VAL A 156 23.00 25.86 5.91
CA VAL A 156 23.65 26.83 6.83
C VAL A 156 22.69 27.92 7.31
N THR A 157 21.72 28.30 6.49
CA THR A 157 20.68 29.29 6.84
C THR A 157 19.52 28.71 7.64
N GLY A 158 19.35 27.39 7.66
CA GLY A 158 18.20 26.71 8.29
C GLY A 158 16.90 26.80 7.48
N TRP A 159 16.90 27.42 6.29
CA TRP A 159 15.69 27.56 5.46
C TRP A 159 15.09 26.22 5.06
N GLY A 160 15.92 25.23 4.73
CA GLY A 160 15.44 23.90 4.35
C GLY A 160 14.61 23.23 5.45
N SER A 161 15.04 23.35 6.71
CA SER A 161 14.29 22.78 7.86
C SER A 161 12.96 23.50 8.09
N LEU A 162 12.94 24.83 7.94
CA LEU A 162 11.72 25.63 8.05
C LEU A 162 10.71 25.22 6.97
N TRP A 163 11.15 25.12 5.72
CA TRP A 163 10.29 24.76 4.61
C TRP A 163 9.81 23.31 4.65
N ARG A 164 10.62 22.35 5.12
CA ARG A 164 10.13 20.97 5.37
C ARG A 164 8.97 20.96 6.34
N SER A 165 9.09 21.67 7.45
CA SER A 165 8.04 21.76 8.47
C SER A 165 6.77 22.42 7.92
N ASP A 166 6.91 23.49 7.12
CA ASP A 166 5.78 24.15 6.43
C ASP A 166 5.06 23.18 5.47
N ILE A 167 5.82 22.51 4.59
CA ILE A 167 5.29 21.55 3.63
C ILE A 167 4.59 20.40 4.35
N TYR A 168 5.20 19.84 5.40
CA TYR A 168 4.60 18.78 6.20
C TYR A 168 3.31 19.22 6.89
N ALA A 169 3.28 20.43 7.47
CA ALA A 169 2.07 20.96 8.10
C ALA A 169 0.92 21.14 7.09
N LYS A 170 1.23 21.60 5.88
CA LYS A 170 0.26 21.71 4.78
C LYS A 170 -0.25 20.34 4.33
N ALA A 171 0.65 19.39 4.10
CA ALA A 171 0.31 18.06 3.60
C ALA A 171 -0.47 17.22 4.63
N SER A 172 -0.12 17.33 5.92
CA SER A 172 -0.86 16.68 7.01
C SER A 172 -2.22 17.32 7.33
N GLY A 173 -2.48 18.52 6.80
CA GLY A 173 -3.71 19.29 7.00
C GLY A 173 -4.82 19.05 5.97
N LEU A 174 -4.65 18.14 5.00
CA LEU A 174 -5.55 18.05 3.84
C LEU A 174 -6.98 17.58 4.18
N LYS A 175 -7.90 18.56 4.16
CA LYS A 175 -9.28 18.40 3.68
C LYS A 175 -9.26 18.33 2.15
N GLU A 176 -10.02 17.39 1.60
CA GLU A 176 -10.34 17.32 0.17
C GLU A 176 -10.90 18.66 -0.31
N SER A 177 -10.23 19.29 -1.28
CA SER A 177 -10.76 20.47 -1.96
C SER A 177 -11.89 20.01 -2.91
N LEU A 178 -13.03 20.71 -2.87
CA LEU A 178 -14.14 20.57 -3.82
C LEU A 178 -13.77 21.18 -5.19
N MET A 179 -12.55 20.97 -5.67
CA MET A 179 -12.05 21.56 -6.93
C MET A 179 -12.39 20.67 -8.12
N SER A 180 -12.56 21.30 -9.29
CA SER A 180 -12.74 20.55 -10.54
C SER A 180 -11.43 19.86 -10.92
N LEU A 181 -11.51 18.69 -11.59
CA LEU A 181 -10.32 17.93 -12.02
C LEU A 181 -9.35 18.78 -12.87
N ARG A 182 -9.90 19.72 -13.65
CA ARG A 182 -9.11 20.67 -14.45
C ARG A 182 -8.35 21.66 -13.58
N ASP A 183 -9.02 22.26 -12.59
CA ASP A 183 -8.38 23.23 -11.70
C ASP A 183 -7.34 22.55 -10.81
N GLU A 184 -7.59 21.28 -10.43
CA GLU A 184 -6.62 20.47 -9.70
C GLU A 184 -5.36 20.21 -10.52
N LEU A 185 -5.49 19.93 -11.82
CA LEU A 185 -4.36 19.69 -12.74
C LEU A 185 -3.59 20.95 -13.12
N LEU A 186 -4.26 22.09 -13.24
CA LEU A 186 -3.65 23.37 -13.61
C LEU A 186 -3.07 24.10 -12.40
N ARG A 187 -3.39 23.67 -11.18
CA ARG A 187 -2.79 24.21 -9.97
C ARG A 187 -1.29 23.93 -9.99
N GLU A 188 -0.49 24.94 -9.65
CA GLU A 188 0.86 24.65 -9.18
C GLU A 188 0.73 23.77 -7.93
N HIS A 189 1.03 22.47 -8.08
CA HIS A 189 1.00 21.54 -6.97
C HIS A 189 2.07 21.94 -5.96
N GLU A 190 1.70 22.73 -4.94
CA GLU A 190 2.46 22.78 -3.68
C GLU A 190 2.48 21.36 -3.07
N GLU A 191 3.56 21.05 -2.37
CA GLU A 191 4.36 19.87 -2.66
C GLU A 191 4.01 18.67 -1.77
N GLU A 192 3.54 17.56 -2.35
CA GLU A 192 3.25 16.32 -1.61
C GLU A 192 4.50 15.66 -1.02
N VAL A 193 5.67 16.05 -1.53
CA VAL A 193 6.99 15.56 -1.13
C VAL A 193 8.01 16.72 -1.14
N PRO A 194 8.92 16.84 -0.15
CA PRO A 194 9.57 18.12 0.16
C PRO A 194 10.93 18.40 -0.49
N GLU A 195 11.60 17.51 -1.21
CA GLU A 195 13.03 17.71 -1.53
C GLU A 195 13.31 18.44 -2.85
N THR A 196 12.52 18.18 -3.89
CA THR A 196 12.54 18.99 -5.14
C THR A 196 12.12 20.43 -4.85
N SER A 197 11.17 20.52 -3.96
CA SER A 197 10.46 21.67 -3.47
C SER A 197 11.35 22.68 -2.75
N ILE A 198 12.13 22.19 -1.79
CA ILE A 198 13.15 22.97 -1.09
C ILE A 198 14.22 23.49 -2.05
N LEU A 199 14.62 22.68 -3.03
CA LEU A 199 15.58 23.11 -4.05
C LEU A 199 15.01 24.26 -4.90
N LYS A 200 13.74 24.16 -5.33
CA LYS A 200 13.06 25.21 -6.10
C LYS A 200 12.88 26.49 -5.29
N ARG A 201 12.47 26.40 -4.01
CA ARG A 201 12.37 27.57 -3.12
C ARG A 201 13.73 28.21 -2.85
N GLY A 202 14.78 27.40 -2.64
CA GLY A 202 16.14 27.87 -2.43
C GLY A 202 16.69 28.61 -3.65
N SER A 203 16.59 28.00 -4.84
CA SER A 203 17.02 28.63 -6.10
C SER A 203 16.23 29.91 -6.40
N ALA A 204 14.90 29.90 -6.21
CA ALA A 204 14.08 31.10 -6.39
C ALA A 204 14.45 32.22 -5.42
N ARG A 205 14.78 31.89 -4.16
CA ARG A 205 15.21 32.89 -3.17
C ARG A 205 16.58 33.48 -3.49
N LEU A 206 17.48 32.70 -4.09
CA LEU A 206 18.83 33.13 -4.45
C LEU A 206 18.90 33.88 -5.78
N LEU A 207 18.05 33.53 -6.74
CA LEU A 207 18.12 34.00 -8.14
C LEU A 207 16.89 34.79 -8.59
N GLY A 208 15.88 34.94 -7.71
CA GLY A 208 14.61 35.61 -7.99
C GLY A 208 13.59 34.77 -8.76
N ARG A 209 13.98 33.61 -9.30
CA ARG A 209 13.09 32.67 -10.02
C ARG A 209 13.60 31.22 -9.92
N PRO A 210 12.71 30.21 -9.91
CA PRO A 210 13.14 28.82 -9.93
C PRO A 210 13.80 28.53 -11.29
N THR A 211 15.11 28.28 -11.29
CA THR A 211 15.91 28.09 -12.51
C THR A 211 16.87 26.93 -12.36
N CYS A 212 17.12 26.23 -13.47
CA CYS A 212 18.13 25.19 -13.54
C CYS A 212 19.52 25.83 -13.41
N LEU A 213 20.27 25.42 -12.39
CA LEU A 213 21.67 25.82 -12.22
C LEU A 213 22.58 24.95 -13.07
N ALA A 214 22.76 25.34 -14.34
CA ALA A 214 23.70 24.70 -15.24
C ALA A 214 25.17 24.94 -14.85
N ALA A 215 25.44 25.91 -13.97
CA ALA A 215 26.75 26.23 -13.43
C ALA A 215 26.67 26.48 -11.91
N ARG A 216 27.85 26.63 -11.29
CA ARG A 216 28.01 26.93 -9.86
C ARG A 216 27.29 28.24 -9.48
N LEU A 217 26.75 28.32 -8.26
CA LEU A 217 25.96 29.46 -7.77
C LEU A 217 26.74 30.79 -7.83
N MET A 218 28.05 30.69 -7.60
CA MET A 218 29.00 31.81 -7.66
C MET A 218 29.08 32.45 -9.04
N MET A 219 28.69 31.74 -10.10
CA MET A 219 28.73 32.21 -11.50
C MET A 219 27.36 32.69 -12.00
N SER A 220 26.28 32.45 -11.24
CA SER A 220 24.90 32.69 -11.67
C SER A 220 24.31 34.07 -11.29
N GLY A 221 25.15 35.07 -11.01
CA GLY A 221 24.71 36.46 -10.88
C GLY A 221 23.91 36.81 -9.61
N VAL A 222 24.15 36.09 -8.51
CA VAL A 222 23.55 36.41 -7.19
C VAL A 222 23.98 37.80 -6.73
N THR A 223 23.02 38.65 -6.36
CA THR A 223 23.30 40.03 -5.95
C THR A 223 23.98 40.11 -4.58
N ASP A 224 24.75 41.17 -4.33
CA ASP A 224 25.39 41.38 -3.02
C ASP A 224 24.36 41.50 -1.88
N GLN A 225 23.20 42.10 -2.15
CA GLN A 225 22.09 42.17 -1.18
C GLN A 225 21.61 40.76 -0.78
N THR A 226 21.46 39.86 -1.76
CA THR A 226 21.06 38.47 -1.49
C THR A 226 22.13 37.74 -0.66
N TRP A 227 23.41 37.99 -0.90
CA TRP A 227 24.49 37.44 -0.07
C TRP A 227 24.45 37.95 1.37
N ASP A 228 24.17 39.25 1.57
CA ASP A 228 24.00 39.82 2.90
C ASP A 228 22.80 39.18 3.62
N GLU A 229 21.69 38.96 2.92
CA GLU A 229 20.52 38.25 3.47
C GLU A 229 20.84 36.81 3.88
N VAL A 230 21.61 36.07 3.06
CA VAL A 230 22.07 34.71 3.39
C VAL A 230 22.96 34.73 4.62
N ALA A 231 23.90 35.67 4.72
CA ALA A 231 24.80 35.78 5.87
C ALA A 231 24.03 36.13 7.15
N ILE A 232 23.07 37.07 7.08
CA ILE A 232 22.21 37.41 8.22
C ILE A 232 21.38 36.20 8.66
N ALA A 233 20.82 35.44 7.71
CA ALA A 233 20.07 34.22 8.03
C ALA A 233 20.96 33.16 8.68
N ALA A 234 22.17 32.93 8.17
CA ALA A 234 23.12 31.98 8.76
C ALA A 234 23.53 32.38 10.19
N ILE A 235 23.80 33.66 10.43
CA ILE A 235 24.08 34.19 11.78
C ILE A 235 22.86 34.00 12.69
N GLY A 236 21.65 34.30 12.17
CA GLY A 236 20.40 34.16 12.91
C GLY A 236 20.05 32.71 13.28
N ASN A 237 20.58 31.73 12.53
CA ASN A 237 20.42 30.30 12.80
C ASN A 237 21.30 29.80 13.96
N LEU A 238 22.29 30.59 14.41
CA LEU A 238 23.15 30.21 15.52
C LEU A 238 22.46 30.41 16.89
N PRO A 239 22.62 29.47 17.83
CA PRO A 239 22.20 29.66 19.21
C PRO A 239 23.12 30.67 19.93
N LYS A 240 22.59 31.26 21.01
CA LYS A 240 23.29 32.27 21.81
C LYS A 240 24.04 31.65 23.00
N GLY A 241 25.14 32.28 23.41
CA GLY A 241 25.88 31.96 24.64
C GLY A 241 26.45 30.53 24.66
N ARG A 242 26.37 29.86 25.82
CA ARG A 242 26.91 28.49 26.04
C ARG A 242 26.45 27.46 25.01
N ASN A 243 25.24 27.61 24.47
CA ASN A 243 24.71 26.70 23.45
C ASN A 243 25.49 26.75 22.12
N ARG A 244 26.17 27.87 21.81
CA ARG A 244 27.02 28.00 20.63
C ARG A 244 28.26 27.12 20.71
N GLN A 245 28.90 27.05 21.87
CA GLN A 245 30.03 26.14 22.09
C GLN A 245 29.60 24.67 22.00
N THR A 246 28.37 24.35 22.43
CA THR A 246 27.79 23.01 22.25
C THR A 246 27.50 22.70 20.78
N LEU A 247 26.99 23.67 20.01
CA LEU A 247 26.80 23.53 18.56
C LEU A 247 28.14 23.28 17.85
N LYS A 248 29.18 24.05 18.17
CA LYS A 248 30.53 23.88 17.61
C LYS A 248 31.04 22.45 17.83
N ARG A 249 30.98 21.94 19.06
CA ARG A 249 31.36 20.56 19.40
C ARG A 249 30.53 19.51 18.66
N ALA A 250 29.22 19.75 18.48
CA ALA A 250 28.37 18.85 17.72
C ALA A 250 28.79 18.77 16.24
N HIS A 251 29.18 19.89 15.62
CA HIS A 251 29.72 19.89 14.25
C HIS A 251 31.11 19.27 14.15
N GLU A 252 32.00 19.47 15.13
CA GLU A 252 33.32 18.80 15.19
C GLU A 252 33.15 17.28 15.26
N LEU A 253 32.22 16.81 16.10
CA LEU A 253 31.84 15.41 16.18
C LEU A 253 31.27 14.90 14.86
N ARG A 254 30.39 15.68 14.21
CA ARG A 254 29.80 15.33 12.92
C ARG A 254 30.87 15.16 11.84
N VAL A 255 31.84 16.08 11.73
CA VAL A 255 32.97 15.94 10.79
C VAL A 255 33.70 14.62 11.03
N ALA A 256 34.02 14.30 12.28
CA ALA A 256 34.75 13.08 12.62
C ALA A 256 33.94 11.79 12.40
N ILE A 257 32.61 11.86 12.31
CA ILE A 257 31.76 10.73 11.93
C ILE A 257 31.66 10.64 10.40
N LEU A 258 31.56 11.76 9.69
CA LEU A 258 31.56 11.80 8.23
C LEU A 258 32.84 11.20 7.65
N ASP A 259 34.01 11.50 8.24
CA ASP A 259 35.30 10.88 7.82
C ASP A 259 35.28 9.34 7.90
N VAL A 260 34.52 8.80 8.87
CA VAL A 260 34.40 7.33 9.06
C VAL A 260 33.44 6.75 8.02
N ILE A 261 32.33 7.44 7.74
CA ILE A 261 31.39 7.04 6.71
C ILE A 261 32.06 7.09 5.33
N GLU A 262 32.86 8.12 5.07
CA GLU A 262 33.64 8.28 3.83
C GLU A 262 34.58 7.11 3.60
N GLY A 263 35.32 6.69 4.63
CA GLY A 263 36.19 5.50 4.57
C GLY A 263 35.44 4.18 4.29
N ASP A 264 34.14 4.13 4.61
CA ASP A 264 33.30 2.95 4.40
C ASP A 264 32.58 2.94 3.03
N ILE A 265 32.57 4.06 2.27
CA ILE A 265 31.90 4.13 0.94
C ILE A 265 32.42 3.05 0.00
N ASP A 266 33.75 2.93 -0.09
CA ASP A 266 34.44 2.05 -1.03
C ASP A 266 34.61 0.62 -0.47
N THR A 267 34.10 0.34 0.73
CA THR A 267 34.25 -0.96 1.39
C THR A 267 32.96 -1.77 1.26
N PRO A 268 32.96 -2.92 0.55
CA PRO A 268 31.78 -3.77 0.47
C PRO A 268 31.29 -4.23 1.84
N THR A 269 30.03 -3.95 2.14
CA THR A 269 29.44 -4.16 3.47
C THR A 269 27.99 -4.65 3.36
N THR A 270 27.41 -5.07 4.47
CA THR A 270 25.94 -5.20 4.63
C THR A 270 25.41 -3.99 5.39
N ILE A 271 24.09 -3.76 5.37
CA ILE A 271 23.45 -2.69 6.16
C ILE A 271 23.73 -2.89 7.67
N GLY A 272 23.64 -4.14 8.15
CA GLY A 272 23.91 -4.46 9.57
C GLY A 272 25.36 -4.26 9.97
N ASP A 273 26.31 -4.69 9.13
CA ASP A 273 27.74 -4.50 9.38
C ASP A 273 28.11 -3.01 9.37
N PHE A 274 27.58 -2.24 8.42
CA PHE A 274 27.77 -0.79 8.32
C PHE A 274 27.23 -0.07 9.56
N GLU A 275 25.96 -0.32 9.92
CA GLU A 275 25.31 0.29 11.07
C GLU A 275 26.07 0.02 12.37
N SER A 276 26.49 -1.24 12.60
CA SER A 276 27.22 -1.62 13.82
C SER A 276 28.57 -0.91 13.92
N ARG A 277 29.34 -0.84 12.82
CA ARG A 277 30.64 -0.15 12.82
C ARG A 277 30.50 1.34 13.11
N ILE A 278 29.57 2.03 12.43
CA ILE A 278 29.34 3.45 12.66
C ILE A 278 28.81 3.70 14.07
N ALA A 279 27.88 2.86 14.56
CA ALA A 279 27.33 2.96 15.91
C ALA A 279 28.42 2.88 16.98
N ASP A 280 29.38 1.96 16.84
CA ASP A 280 30.50 1.81 17.78
C ASP A 280 31.44 3.01 17.78
N VAL A 281 31.69 3.62 16.63
CA VAL A 281 32.53 4.82 16.54
C VAL A 281 31.82 6.04 17.11
N VAL A 282 30.58 6.27 16.69
CA VAL A 282 29.72 7.36 17.16
C VAL A 282 29.59 7.31 18.68
N ALA A 283 29.27 6.15 19.22
CA ALA A 283 29.00 6.03 20.65
C ALA A 283 30.27 6.13 21.50
N ARG A 284 31.45 5.69 21.01
CA ARG A 284 32.74 5.99 21.66
C ARG A 284 33.02 7.48 21.72
N LYS A 285 32.83 8.20 20.61
CA LYS A 285 33.06 9.65 20.57
C LYS A 285 32.07 10.42 21.46
N LEU A 286 30.80 10.03 21.47
CA LEU A 286 29.78 10.61 22.35
C LEU A 286 30.08 10.35 23.83
N ALA A 287 30.52 9.14 24.19
CA ALA A 287 30.89 8.84 25.58
C ALA A 287 31.99 9.78 26.09
N VAL A 288 33.04 9.99 25.29
CA VAL A 288 34.14 10.92 25.62
C VAL A 288 33.63 12.35 25.80
N GLU A 289 32.73 12.83 24.94
CA GLU A 289 32.21 14.19 25.04
C GLU A 289 31.24 14.38 26.22
N PHE A 290 30.42 13.37 26.53
CA PHE A 290 29.51 13.41 27.68
C PHE A 290 30.23 13.29 29.01
N GLU A 291 31.33 12.55 29.09
CA GLU A 291 32.18 12.50 30.29
C GLU A 291 32.80 13.88 30.58
N LYS A 292 33.31 14.56 29.55
CA LYS A 292 33.87 15.91 29.69
C LYS A 292 32.81 16.96 30.01
N ASN A 293 31.60 16.83 29.46
CA ASN A 293 30.58 17.86 29.47
C ASN A 293 29.17 17.32 29.78
N PRO A 294 28.94 16.71 30.95
CA PRO A 294 27.73 15.94 31.22
C PRO A 294 26.45 16.78 31.15
N THR A 295 26.49 18.05 31.61
CA THR A 295 25.31 18.92 31.62
C THR A 295 24.78 19.29 30.23
N ASP A 296 25.62 19.19 29.21
CA ASP A 296 25.28 19.64 27.85
C ASP A 296 24.83 18.47 26.95
N SER A 297 24.76 17.24 27.47
CA SER A 297 24.58 16.01 26.68
C SER A 297 23.33 15.99 25.80
N PHE A 298 22.16 16.38 26.33
CA PHE A 298 20.92 16.45 25.54
C PHE A 298 20.98 17.56 24.48
N THR A 299 21.57 18.70 24.81
CA THR A 299 21.75 19.82 23.88
C THR A 299 22.72 19.47 22.76
N LEU A 300 23.80 18.75 23.08
CA LEU A 300 24.76 18.24 22.10
C LEU A 300 24.10 17.26 21.14
N LEU A 301 23.32 16.30 21.64
CA LEU A 301 22.53 15.39 20.80
C LEU A 301 21.53 16.14 19.94
N GLY A 302 20.84 17.14 20.51
CA GLY A 302 19.89 17.97 19.77
C GLY A 302 20.54 18.63 18.55
N TYR A 303 21.69 19.26 18.74
CA TYR A 303 22.43 19.89 17.63
C TYR A 303 23.03 18.88 16.65
N LEU A 304 23.55 17.75 17.13
CA LEU A 304 24.11 16.71 16.27
C LEU A 304 23.05 16.11 15.34
N LEU A 305 21.84 15.90 15.87
CA LEU A 305 20.74 15.22 15.18
C LEU A 305 19.74 16.16 14.50
N GLY A 306 19.84 17.48 14.72
CA GLY A 306 18.85 18.45 14.25
C GLY A 306 17.49 18.33 14.95
N LEU A 307 17.48 17.91 16.21
CA LEU A 307 16.28 17.70 17.02
C LEU A 307 16.20 18.69 18.19
N ASN A 308 14.99 18.92 18.70
CA ASN A 308 14.82 19.70 19.91
C ASN A 308 15.36 18.92 21.13
N PRO A 309 16.30 19.50 21.92
CA PRO A 309 16.86 18.83 23.11
C PRO A 309 15.80 18.39 24.13
N GLU A 310 14.70 19.14 24.27
CA GLU A 310 13.63 18.79 25.20
C GLU A 310 12.85 17.56 24.73
N ASP A 311 12.63 17.41 23.43
CA ASP A 311 11.95 16.24 22.87
C ASP A 311 12.79 14.96 23.09
N ILE A 312 14.12 15.08 22.98
CA ILE A 312 15.07 14.00 23.31
C ILE A 312 14.93 13.62 24.79
N ARG A 313 14.96 14.61 25.69
CA ARG A 313 14.85 14.40 27.14
C ARG A 313 13.53 13.70 27.49
N LEU A 314 12.41 14.17 26.95
CA LEU A 314 11.08 13.61 27.19
C LEU A 314 10.93 12.19 26.62
N SER A 315 11.60 11.87 25.51
CA SER A 315 11.59 10.54 24.89
C SER A 315 12.42 9.51 25.69
N LEU A 316 13.52 9.94 26.30
CA LEU A 316 14.44 9.08 27.04
C LEU A 316 14.07 8.91 28.53
N GLN A 317 13.38 9.87 29.13
CA GLN A 317 12.93 9.82 30.52
C GLN A 317 12.09 8.56 30.87
N PRO A 318 11.03 8.19 30.12
CA PRO A 318 10.27 6.97 30.41
C PRO A 318 11.08 5.69 30.19
N LYS A 319 12.22 5.78 29.49
CA LYS A 319 13.14 4.67 29.19
C LYS A 319 14.28 4.53 30.21
N GLY A 320 14.26 5.30 31.30
CA GLY A 320 15.20 5.17 32.41
C GLY A 320 16.41 6.11 32.36
N ILE A 321 16.44 7.08 31.43
CA ILE A 321 17.47 8.12 31.36
C ILE A 321 16.81 9.46 31.67
N ALA A 322 16.83 9.86 32.95
CA ALA A 322 16.12 11.05 33.42
C ALA A 322 17.01 12.31 33.44
N SER A 323 18.32 12.13 33.58
CA SER A 323 19.29 13.21 33.67
C SER A 323 20.39 13.12 32.60
N PRO A 324 21.04 14.24 32.25
CA PRO A 324 22.23 14.23 31.39
C PRO A 324 23.39 13.40 31.95
N ALA A 325 23.50 13.31 33.29
CA ALA A 325 24.51 12.49 33.95
C ALA A 325 24.23 10.99 33.76
N ASP A 326 22.96 10.58 33.83
CA ASP A 326 22.55 9.18 33.60
C ASP A 326 22.94 8.74 32.19
N LEU A 327 22.74 9.63 31.20
CA LEU A 327 23.11 9.38 29.81
C LEU A 327 24.62 9.20 29.64
N ALA A 328 25.43 10.08 30.27
CA ALA A 328 26.88 10.02 30.23
C ALA A 328 27.42 8.72 30.87
N VAL A 329 26.89 8.36 32.04
CA VAL A 329 27.27 7.12 32.75
C VAL A 329 26.86 5.89 31.96
N ALA A 330 25.64 5.84 31.45
CA ALA A 330 25.12 4.67 30.73
C ALA A 330 25.85 4.42 29.40
N LEU A 331 26.18 5.47 28.64
CA LEU A 331 27.02 5.35 27.44
C LEU A 331 28.44 4.88 27.78
N SER A 332 29.06 5.45 28.81
CA SER A 332 30.43 5.09 29.23
C SER A 332 30.52 3.65 29.76
N ALA A 333 29.52 3.22 30.54
CA ALA A 333 29.41 1.84 31.04
C ALA A 333 29.29 0.82 29.90
N SER A 334 28.63 1.18 28.80
CA SER A 334 28.51 0.33 27.61
C SER A 334 29.86 0.07 26.91
N PHE A 335 30.91 0.83 27.21
CA PHE A 335 32.27 0.66 26.67
C PHE A 335 33.29 0.16 27.69
N GLY A 336 33.15 0.53 28.97
CA GLY A 336 34.04 0.10 30.06
C GLY A 336 34.03 -1.42 30.33
N ARG A 337 32.96 -2.12 29.95
CA ARG A 337 32.88 -3.60 30.02
C ARG A 337 33.78 -4.32 29.03
N ALA A 338 34.30 -3.66 27.98
CA ALA A 338 35.21 -4.31 27.03
C ALA A 338 36.63 -4.54 27.60
N THR A 339 37.01 -3.84 28.68
CA THR A 339 38.38 -3.91 29.25
C THR A 339 38.44 -4.28 30.73
N ALA A 340 37.31 -4.33 31.46
CA ALA A 340 37.30 -4.71 32.87
C ALA A 340 36.67 -6.09 33.09
N SER A 341 37.55 -7.08 33.34
CA SER A 341 37.28 -8.39 33.95
C SER A 341 36.51 -9.44 33.12
N LYS A 342 37.29 -10.38 32.55
CA LYS A 342 36.83 -11.72 32.10
C LYS A 342 36.14 -12.58 33.18
N ALA A 343 35.98 -12.09 34.41
CA ALA A 343 35.23 -12.78 35.46
C ALA A 343 33.75 -12.36 35.57
N ALA A 344 33.35 -11.26 34.92
CA ALA A 344 31.97 -10.73 34.98
C ALA A 344 31.00 -11.36 33.95
N ASP A 345 31.49 -12.19 33.02
CA ASP A 345 30.73 -12.80 31.91
C ASP A 345 29.89 -14.04 32.29
N ARG A 346 29.49 -14.20 33.57
CA ARG A 346 28.81 -15.44 34.02
C ARG A 346 27.31 -15.37 34.18
N VAL A 347 26.67 -14.23 33.98
CA VAL A 347 25.21 -14.09 34.16
C VAL A 347 24.61 -13.64 32.84
N SER A 348 23.89 -14.53 32.16
CA SER A 348 23.20 -14.19 30.91
C SER A 348 22.05 -13.21 31.18
N ARG A 349 21.56 -12.55 30.12
CA ARG A 349 20.37 -11.68 30.22
C ARG A 349 19.16 -12.43 30.78
N GLU A 350 18.99 -13.69 30.37
CA GLU A 350 17.93 -14.57 30.86
C GLU A 350 18.10 -14.83 32.37
N ASP A 351 19.33 -15.06 32.83
CA ASP A 351 19.64 -15.22 34.25
C ASP A 351 19.34 -13.95 35.06
N LEU A 352 19.63 -12.75 34.52
CA LEU A 352 19.32 -11.46 35.16
C LEU A 352 17.81 -11.18 35.20
N GLU A 353 17.06 -11.52 34.15
CA GLU A 353 15.60 -11.39 34.12
C GLU A 353 14.93 -12.34 35.12
N ASP A 354 15.42 -13.57 35.23
CA ASP A 354 14.94 -14.56 36.20
C ASP A 354 15.34 -14.21 37.64
N LEU A 355 16.53 -13.65 37.86
CA LEU A 355 16.92 -13.05 39.14
C LEU A 355 16.02 -11.87 39.52
N THR A 356 15.71 -11.00 38.56
CA THR A 356 14.82 -9.84 38.79
C THR A 356 13.41 -10.30 39.17
N ARG A 357 12.86 -11.32 38.49
CA ARG A 357 11.56 -11.93 38.84
C ARG A 357 11.59 -12.55 40.23
N SER A 358 12.66 -13.27 40.53
CA SER A 358 12.91 -13.93 41.81
C SER A 358 12.93 -12.93 42.97
N LEU A 359 13.67 -11.82 42.82
CA LEU A 359 13.73 -10.76 43.81
C LEU A 359 12.41 -10.00 43.95
N LYS A 360 11.71 -9.68 42.85
CA LYS A 360 10.38 -9.03 42.90
C LYS A 360 9.37 -9.89 43.67
N THR A 361 9.41 -11.21 43.49
CA THR A 361 8.58 -12.14 44.27
C THR A 361 8.92 -12.06 45.76
N LEU A 362 10.21 -12.05 46.11
CA LEU A 362 10.66 -11.97 47.50
C LEU A 362 10.34 -10.61 48.15
N GLU A 363 10.56 -9.50 47.45
CA GLU A 363 10.19 -8.14 47.88
C GLU A 363 8.68 -8.01 48.09
N LYS A 364 7.87 -8.60 47.21
CA LYS A 364 6.40 -8.61 47.36
C LYS A 364 5.96 -9.38 48.61
N ILE A 365 6.59 -10.54 48.88
CA ILE A 365 6.32 -11.33 50.08
C ILE A 365 6.73 -10.54 51.33
N GLU A 366 7.89 -9.89 51.31
CA GLU A 366 8.41 -9.06 52.39
C GLU A 366 7.51 -7.86 52.69
N GLN A 367 7.13 -7.09 51.66
CA GLN A 367 6.23 -5.95 51.81
C GLN A 367 4.85 -6.36 52.33
N THR A 368 4.35 -7.52 51.89
CA THR A 368 3.08 -8.09 52.35
C THR A 368 3.18 -8.56 53.81
N LEU A 369 4.31 -9.16 54.18
CA LEU A 369 4.59 -9.57 55.56
C LEU A 369 4.62 -8.34 56.47
N GLU A 370 5.41 -7.32 56.13
CA GLU A 370 5.66 -6.15 56.97
C GLU A 370 4.46 -5.22 57.13
N ARG A 371 3.68 -4.98 56.06
CA ARG A 371 2.56 -4.02 56.10
C ARG A 371 1.22 -4.70 56.38
N PRO A 372 0.59 -5.42 55.42
CA PRO A 372 -0.77 -5.92 55.60
C PRO A 372 -0.88 -7.08 56.59
N VAL A 373 0.10 -7.98 56.70
CA VAL A 373 0.03 -9.14 57.59
C VAL A 373 0.34 -8.76 59.03
N LYS A 374 1.51 -8.17 59.31
CA LYS A 374 1.84 -7.67 60.65
C LYS A 374 0.82 -6.62 61.11
N GLY A 375 0.33 -5.74 60.23
CA GLY A 375 -0.73 -4.79 60.54
C GLY A 375 -2.05 -5.45 60.94
N ALA A 376 -2.51 -6.48 60.21
CA ALA A 376 -3.72 -7.23 60.55
C ALA A 376 -3.57 -7.99 61.88
N LEU A 377 -2.41 -8.60 62.13
CA LEU A 377 -2.14 -9.33 63.36
C LEU A 377 -2.04 -8.39 64.58
N ARG A 378 -1.45 -7.19 64.42
CA ARG A 378 -1.49 -6.13 65.43
C ARG A 378 -2.93 -5.71 65.76
N SER A 379 -3.79 -5.55 64.74
CA SER A 379 -5.20 -5.21 64.96
C SER A 379 -6.01 -6.31 65.65
N ARG A 380 -5.52 -7.56 65.62
CA ARG A 380 -6.08 -8.71 66.35
C ARG A 380 -5.54 -8.86 67.79
N GLY A 381 -4.69 -7.94 68.25
CA GLY A 381 -4.21 -7.89 69.64
C GLY A 381 -2.84 -8.53 69.90
N LEU A 382 -2.11 -8.95 68.86
CA LEU A 382 -0.74 -9.47 69.01
C LEU A 382 0.26 -8.34 69.30
N ARG A 383 1.20 -8.58 70.21
CA ARG A 383 2.19 -7.58 70.63
C ARG A 383 3.14 -7.27 69.48
N GLY A 384 3.31 -5.98 69.17
CA GLY A 384 4.22 -5.53 68.11
C GLY A 384 5.65 -6.07 68.27
N ALA A 385 6.17 -6.12 69.50
CA ALA A 385 7.50 -6.63 69.81
C ALA A 385 7.71 -8.14 69.49
N GLU A 386 6.65 -8.94 69.39
CA GLU A 386 6.72 -10.35 68.99
C GLU A 386 6.64 -10.49 67.47
N LEU A 387 5.82 -9.67 66.80
CA LEU A 387 5.71 -9.63 65.34
C LEU A 387 6.95 -9.05 64.67
N ASP A 388 7.65 -8.13 65.33
CA ASP A 388 8.87 -7.51 64.79
C ASP A 388 10.06 -8.49 64.76
N LYS A 389 10.02 -9.56 65.56
CA LYS A 389 11.01 -10.66 65.52
C LYS A 389 10.82 -11.60 64.32
N ILE A 390 9.71 -11.48 63.61
CA ILE A 390 9.38 -12.36 62.49
C ILE A 390 9.92 -11.76 61.19
N THR A 391 10.85 -12.48 60.57
CA THR A 391 11.52 -12.11 59.32
C THR A 391 11.19 -13.12 58.22
N LEU A 392 11.63 -12.82 56.99
CA LEU A 392 11.52 -13.73 55.83
C LEU A 392 12.12 -15.12 56.10
N GLN A 393 13.12 -15.24 56.98
CA GLN A 393 13.73 -16.52 57.36
C GLN A 393 12.75 -17.49 58.03
N LEU A 394 11.61 -17.01 58.53
CA LEU A 394 10.56 -17.89 59.03
C LEU A 394 10.02 -18.80 57.93
N LEU A 395 9.94 -18.28 56.71
CA LEU A 395 9.31 -18.95 55.58
C LEU A 395 10.19 -20.07 54.97
N THR A 396 11.44 -20.22 55.43
CA THR A 396 12.32 -21.34 55.05
C THR A 396 12.15 -22.57 55.94
N LYS A 397 11.36 -22.47 57.01
CA LYS A 397 11.10 -23.57 57.93
C LYS A 397 9.89 -24.39 57.47
N ASP A 398 9.95 -25.70 57.67
CA ASP A 398 8.81 -26.58 57.41
C ASP A 398 7.66 -26.30 58.38
N ARG A 399 6.43 -26.44 57.89
CA ARG A 399 5.20 -26.17 58.66
C ARG A 399 5.15 -26.89 60.01
N SER A 400 5.71 -28.10 60.08
CA SER A 400 5.77 -28.93 61.30
C SER A 400 6.69 -28.36 62.40
N SER A 401 7.54 -27.39 62.05
CA SER A 401 8.52 -26.78 62.95
C SER A 401 8.15 -25.37 63.41
N LEU A 402 7.03 -24.83 62.92
CA LEU A 402 6.52 -23.49 63.27
C LEU A 402 5.70 -23.54 64.57
N ILE A 403 5.90 -22.58 65.48
CA ILE A 403 5.25 -22.56 66.79
C ILE A 403 4.43 -21.28 67.00
N GLY A 404 3.17 -21.44 67.43
CA GLY A 404 2.31 -20.34 67.90
C GLY A 404 2.11 -19.24 66.87
N ILE A 405 2.60 -18.04 67.18
CA ILE A 405 2.46 -16.81 66.36
C ILE A 405 3.04 -17.01 64.95
N GLU A 406 4.07 -17.84 64.79
CA GLU A 406 4.68 -18.16 63.49
C GLU A 406 3.67 -18.82 62.52
N VAL A 407 2.81 -19.71 63.04
CA VAL A 407 1.77 -20.39 62.24
C VAL A 407 0.69 -19.40 61.81
N GLU A 408 0.27 -18.52 62.72
CA GLU A 408 -0.74 -17.50 62.43
C GLU A 408 -0.26 -16.51 61.36
N VAL A 409 1.02 -16.16 61.37
CA VAL A 409 1.63 -15.27 60.37
C VAL A 409 1.69 -15.92 59.01
N VAL A 410 2.09 -17.19 58.91
CA VAL A 410 2.12 -17.92 57.63
C VAL A 410 0.72 -18.11 57.06
N GLU A 411 -0.27 -18.44 57.88
CA GLU A 411 -1.67 -18.60 57.42
C GLU A 411 -2.28 -17.25 56.99
N GLU A 412 -2.00 -16.16 57.69
CA GLU A 412 -2.49 -14.84 57.29
C GLU A 412 -1.78 -14.31 56.03
N LEU A 413 -0.50 -14.66 55.82
CA LEU A 413 0.26 -14.35 54.61
C LEU A 413 -0.26 -15.15 53.39
N LYS A 414 -0.58 -16.44 53.55
CA LYS A 414 -1.17 -17.28 52.49
C LYS A 414 -2.50 -16.76 51.95
N LYS A 415 -3.30 -16.08 52.79
CA LYS A 415 -4.57 -15.46 52.36
C LYS A 415 -4.35 -14.30 51.40
N ARG A 416 -3.15 -13.71 51.36
CA ARG A 416 -2.87 -12.45 50.63
C ARG A 416 -1.89 -12.65 49.48
N VAL A 417 -0.96 -13.61 49.58
CA VAL A 417 0.03 -13.91 48.54
C VAL A 417 0.22 -15.42 48.43
N ARG A 418 0.37 -15.92 47.20
CA ARG A 418 0.77 -17.31 46.94
C ARG A 418 2.21 -17.51 47.39
N LEU A 419 2.41 -18.28 48.46
CA LEU A 419 3.74 -18.56 49.00
C LEU A 419 4.41 -19.71 48.23
N PRO A 420 5.67 -19.53 47.78
CA PRO A 420 6.50 -20.63 47.29
C PRO A 420 6.81 -21.65 48.40
N PRO A 421 7.19 -22.89 48.05
CA PRO A 421 7.67 -23.88 49.01
C PRO A 421 8.95 -23.41 49.76
N PRO A 422 9.20 -23.92 50.98
CA PRO A 422 10.33 -23.48 51.82
C PRO A 422 11.71 -23.57 51.17
N ASP A 423 11.95 -24.63 50.39
CA ASP A 423 13.20 -24.81 49.64
C ASP A 423 13.39 -23.74 48.55
N GLU A 424 12.31 -23.30 47.92
CA GLU A 424 12.33 -22.24 46.91
C GLU A 424 12.57 -20.89 47.58
N ILE A 425 11.94 -20.61 48.73
CA ILE A 425 12.21 -19.39 49.50
C ILE A 425 13.66 -19.34 49.99
N LYS A 426 14.22 -20.49 50.41
CA LYS A 426 15.63 -20.60 50.79
C LYS A 426 16.55 -20.27 49.62
N ARG A 427 16.26 -20.77 48.42
CA ARG A 427 16.98 -20.43 47.18
C ARG A 427 16.88 -18.95 46.85
N LEU A 428 15.70 -18.34 47.00
CA LEU A 428 15.48 -16.91 46.73
C LEU A 428 16.25 -16.01 47.71
N ILE A 429 16.28 -16.37 48.99
CA ILE A 429 17.08 -15.65 50.01
C ILE A 429 18.57 -15.78 49.70
N GLN A 430 19.04 -16.99 49.39
CA GLN A 430 20.44 -17.22 48.98
C GLN A 430 20.82 -16.46 47.71
N ALA A 431 19.91 -16.36 46.74
CA ALA A 431 20.12 -15.56 45.53
C ALA A 431 20.28 -14.06 45.86
N ARG A 432 19.44 -13.52 46.76
CA ARG A 432 19.56 -12.13 47.26
C ARG A 432 20.85 -11.89 48.04
N GLU A 433 21.23 -12.81 48.92
CA GLU A 433 22.47 -12.73 49.71
C GLU A 433 23.70 -12.81 48.80
N SER A 434 23.70 -13.74 47.84
CA SER A 434 24.79 -13.86 46.86
C SER A 434 24.95 -12.60 46.01
N LEU A 435 23.85 -11.94 45.64
CA LEU A 435 23.87 -10.63 44.98
C LEU A 435 24.37 -9.51 45.89
N GLN A 436 24.06 -9.51 47.18
CA GLN A 436 24.59 -8.49 48.10
C GLN A 436 26.09 -8.67 48.35
N GLU A 437 26.58 -9.91 48.35
CA GLU A 437 28.00 -10.25 48.53
C GLU A 437 28.83 -10.04 47.24
N THR A 438 28.26 -10.32 46.06
CA THR A 438 28.93 -10.13 44.76
C THR A 438 28.62 -8.79 44.07
N GLY A 439 27.57 -8.10 44.50
CA GLY A 439 26.93 -6.96 43.82
C GLY A 439 27.71 -5.66 43.81
N ALA A 440 28.81 -5.56 44.56
CA ALA A 440 29.74 -4.43 44.42
C ALA A 440 30.57 -4.48 43.11
N THR A 441 30.60 -5.61 42.39
CA THR A 441 31.55 -5.79 41.27
C THR A 441 30.97 -6.22 39.92
N VAL A 442 29.77 -6.83 39.85
CA VAL A 442 29.26 -7.36 38.56
C VAL A 442 28.07 -6.57 37.97
N ALA A 443 27.26 -5.88 38.80
CA ALA A 443 26.10 -5.12 38.29
C ALA A 443 25.86 -3.74 38.96
N GLY A 444 26.34 -3.48 40.17
CA GLY A 444 26.13 -2.18 40.84
C GLY A 444 24.69 -1.91 41.31
N ALA A 445 23.76 -2.85 41.12
CA ALA A 445 22.36 -2.79 41.56
C ALA A 445 22.15 -3.64 42.83
N ALA A 446 21.57 -3.03 43.87
CA ALA A 446 21.30 -3.61 45.18
C ALA A 446 19.84 -4.10 45.35
N SER A 447 18.96 -3.83 44.38
CA SER A 447 17.52 -4.17 44.42
C SER A 447 16.98 -4.66 43.07
N ALA A 448 15.84 -5.35 43.08
CA ALA A 448 15.18 -5.80 41.85
C ALA A 448 14.76 -4.63 40.96
N HIS A 449 14.44 -3.49 41.58
CA HIS A 449 14.10 -2.26 40.89
C HIS A 449 15.31 -1.67 40.15
N GLU A 450 16.49 -1.64 40.80
CA GLU A 450 17.72 -1.17 40.19
C GLU A 450 18.18 -2.08 39.04
N MET A 451 18.00 -3.40 39.15
CA MET A 451 18.28 -4.35 38.05
C MET A 451 17.35 -4.13 36.85
N ASP A 452 16.04 -3.94 37.10
CA ASP A 452 15.05 -3.62 36.05
C ASP A 452 15.37 -2.29 35.36
N GLN A 453 15.80 -1.29 36.14
CA GLN A 453 16.22 0.01 35.64
C GLN A 453 17.49 -0.10 34.79
N GLN A 454 18.48 -0.88 35.23
CA GLN A 454 19.72 -1.12 34.51
C GLN A 454 19.48 -1.84 33.17
N LEU A 455 18.67 -2.90 33.16
CA LEU A 455 18.30 -3.62 31.93
C LEU A 455 17.60 -2.68 30.92
N LYS A 456 16.68 -1.84 31.42
CA LYS A 456 16.01 -0.81 30.59
C LYS A 456 17.00 0.21 30.05
N GLN A 457 17.94 0.67 30.88
CA GLN A 457 18.98 1.60 30.44
C GLN A 457 19.88 0.96 29.37
N GLU A 458 20.32 -0.28 29.55
CA GLU A 458 21.15 -1.00 28.56
C GLU A 458 20.43 -1.15 27.21
N GLU A 459 19.17 -1.56 27.21
CA GLU A 459 18.35 -1.65 25.99
C GLU A 459 18.14 -0.28 25.33
N THR A 460 17.92 0.75 26.15
CA THR A 460 17.74 2.12 25.67
C THR A 460 19.01 2.66 25.04
N ILE A 461 20.17 2.42 25.64
CA ILE A 461 21.46 2.81 25.08
C ILE A 461 21.74 2.04 23.79
N ALA A 462 21.47 0.74 23.74
CA ALA A 462 21.62 -0.03 22.51
C ALA A 462 20.75 0.54 21.37
N SER A 463 19.49 0.86 21.63
CA SER A 463 18.62 1.54 20.65
C SER A 463 19.18 2.91 20.28
N LEU A 464 19.58 3.72 21.26
CA LEU A 464 20.04 5.09 21.06
C LEU A 464 21.27 5.14 20.15
N LYS A 465 22.20 4.18 20.28
CA LYS A 465 23.38 4.08 19.39
C LYS A 465 22.95 3.97 17.93
N LEU A 466 21.99 3.10 17.64
CA LEU A 466 21.45 2.91 16.30
C LEU A 466 20.60 4.11 15.84
N ASP A 467 19.81 4.68 16.75
CA ASP A 467 19.01 5.89 16.50
C ASP A 467 19.89 7.04 15.99
N VAL A 468 21.04 7.27 16.64
CA VAL A 468 21.96 8.35 16.25
C VAL A 468 22.52 8.12 14.84
N VAL A 469 22.89 6.88 14.50
CA VAL A 469 23.40 6.55 13.14
C VAL A 469 22.36 6.91 12.08
N TRP A 470 21.11 6.47 12.24
CA TRP A 470 20.09 6.73 11.23
C TRP A 470 19.68 8.20 11.14
N HIS A 471 19.68 8.95 12.26
CA HIS A 471 19.45 10.39 12.20
C HIS A 471 20.56 11.13 11.45
N LEU A 472 21.82 10.67 11.55
CA LEU A 472 22.90 11.21 10.73
C LEU A 472 22.72 10.85 9.26
N MET A 473 22.33 9.61 8.95
CA MET A 473 22.05 9.17 7.58
C MET A 473 20.89 9.92 6.93
N ILE A 474 19.84 10.32 7.68
CA ILE A 474 18.74 11.16 7.16
C ILE A 474 19.28 12.45 6.53
N GLY A 475 20.32 13.05 7.13
CA GLY A 475 20.99 14.24 6.57
C GLY A 475 21.70 13.99 5.24
N LEU A 476 22.04 12.74 4.93
CA LEU A 476 22.80 12.29 3.76
C LEU A 476 21.93 11.62 2.68
N PHE A 477 20.60 11.70 2.81
CA PHE A 477 19.64 11.14 1.84
C PHE A 477 18.98 12.22 0.97
N THR A 478 19.59 13.39 0.80
CA THR A 478 18.95 14.52 0.09
C THR A 478 18.67 14.18 -1.38
N ASN A 479 19.70 13.79 -2.13
CA ASN A 479 19.61 13.42 -3.53
C ASN A 479 18.97 12.04 -3.70
N LEU A 480 19.23 11.09 -2.79
CA LEU A 480 18.51 9.82 -2.79
C LEU A 480 16.99 10.02 -2.70
N ALA A 481 16.55 10.89 -1.78
CA ALA A 481 15.15 11.25 -1.64
C ALA A 481 14.63 12.00 -2.87
N ARG A 482 15.40 12.88 -3.53
CA ARG A 482 15.01 13.50 -4.81
C ARG A 482 14.80 12.49 -5.94
N VAL A 483 15.66 11.47 -6.03
CA VAL A 483 15.50 10.39 -7.01
C VAL A 483 14.20 9.63 -6.74
N VAL A 484 13.96 9.21 -5.50
CA VAL A 484 12.72 8.52 -5.11
C VAL A 484 11.49 9.40 -5.32
N GLU A 485 11.56 10.67 -4.92
CA GLU A 485 10.50 11.67 -5.10
C GLU A 485 10.10 11.81 -6.57
N THR A 486 11.08 11.79 -7.47
CA THR A 486 10.85 11.89 -8.91
C THR A 486 9.96 10.76 -9.43
N TYR A 487 10.15 9.52 -8.95
CA TYR A 487 9.27 8.40 -9.26
C TYR A 487 7.88 8.53 -8.64
N VAL A 488 7.80 8.90 -7.36
CA VAL A 488 6.51 9.09 -6.65
C VAL A 488 5.66 10.12 -7.38
N ARG A 489 6.25 11.27 -7.72
CA ARG A 489 5.55 12.35 -8.44
C ARG A 489 5.13 11.93 -9.85
N SER A 490 5.97 11.22 -10.59
CA SER A 490 5.61 10.74 -11.93
C SER A 490 4.47 9.71 -11.90
N ARG A 491 4.43 8.83 -10.89
CA ARG A 491 3.31 7.89 -10.71
C ARG A 491 2.00 8.64 -10.44
N GLN A 492 2.03 9.64 -9.56
CA GLN A 492 0.88 10.48 -9.26
C GLN A 492 0.39 11.26 -10.48
N ASP A 493 1.32 11.87 -11.23
CA ASP A 493 1.02 12.55 -12.49
C ASP A 493 0.35 11.60 -13.48
N LEU A 494 0.89 10.39 -13.67
CA LEU A 494 0.32 9.40 -14.59
C LEU A 494 -1.12 9.01 -14.20
N MET A 495 -1.38 8.83 -12.90
CA MET A 495 -2.74 8.56 -12.41
C MET A 495 -3.70 9.70 -12.76
N ARG A 496 -3.27 10.95 -12.56
CA ARG A 496 -4.06 12.15 -12.89
C ARG A 496 -4.26 12.29 -14.40
N THR A 497 -3.22 12.09 -15.19
CA THR A 497 -3.28 12.08 -16.66
C THR A 497 -4.28 11.04 -17.15
N LYS A 498 -4.24 9.80 -16.64
CA LYS A 498 -5.20 8.75 -17.00
C LYS A 498 -6.64 9.08 -16.59
N ALA A 499 -6.83 9.70 -15.42
CA ALA A 499 -8.14 10.18 -15.00
C ALA A 499 -8.67 11.28 -15.95
N LEU A 500 -7.79 12.20 -16.39
CA LEU A 500 -8.14 13.22 -17.37
C LEU A 500 -8.48 12.61 -18.73
N LEU A 501 -7.72 11.62 -19.20
CA LEU A 501 -7.98 10.95 -20.48
C LEU A 501 -9.36 10.29 -20.51
N LYS A 502 -9.80 9.72 -19.40
CA LYS A 502 -11.18 9.23 -19.27
C LYS A 502 -12.19 10.36 -19.50
N SER A 503 -11.98 11.52 -18.88
CA SER A 503 -12.83 12.70 -19.09
C SER A 503 -12.73 13.30 -20.50
N ILE A 504 -11.57 13.22 -21.16
CA ILE A 504 -11.36 13.69 -22.53
C ILE A 504 -12.12 12.82 -23.54
N TYR A 505 -12.04 11.50 -23.39
CA TYR A 505 -12.59 10.56 -24.36
C TYR A 505 -14.02 10.09 -24.07
N GLU A 506 -14.64 10.54 -22.97
CA GLU A 506 -16.06 10.35 -22.68
C GLU A 506 -16.85 11.64 -22.96
N LYS A 507 -17.54 11.69 -24.11
CA LYS A 507 -18.52 12.73 -24.48
C LYS A 507 -17.98 14.17 -24.56
N THR A 508 -16.82 14.37 -25.18
CA THR A 508 -16.30 15.72 -25.47
C THR A 508 -16.31 16.01 -26.97
N GLU A 509 -16.61 17.25 -27.36
CA GLU A 509 -16.44 17.73 -28.74
C GLU A 509 -14.95 17.67 -29.15
N PRO A 510 -14.64 17.41 -30.43
CA PRO A 510 -13.26 17.22 -30.90
C PRO A 510 -12.36 18.43 -30.64
N GLU A 511 -12.87 19.66 -30.71
CA GLU A 511 -12.11 20.88 -30.42
C GLU A 511 -11.67 20.95 -28.95
N LEU A 512 -12.58 20.59 -28.02
CA LEU A 512 -12.29 20.52 -26.59
C LEU A 512 -11.33 19.37 -26.24
N GLN A 513 -11.33 18.30 -27.03
CA GLN A 513 -10.37 17.21 -26.89
C GLN A 513 -8.95 17.69 -27.19
N TYR A 514 -8.73 18.38 -28.32
CA TYR A 514 -7.39 18.89 -28.67
C TYR A 514 -6.85 19.86 -27.60
N LEU A 515 -7.69 20.77 -27.11
CA LEU A 515 -7.30 21.76 -26.10
C LEU A 515 -6.95 21.11 -24.75
N ARG A 516 -7.60 19.99 -24.41
CA ARG A 516 -7.25 19.22 -23.20
C ARG A 516 -6.01 18.36 -23.38
N GLU A 517 -5.74 17.87 -24.59
CA GLU A 517 -4.50 17.16 -24.91
C GLU A 517 -3.30 18.13 -24.91
N GLU A 518 -3.47 19.36 -25.36
CA GLU A 518 -2.45 20.42 -25.27
C GLU A 518 -2.05 20.72 -23.82
N ILE A 519 -3.02 20.77 -22.89
CA ILE A 519 -2.73 20.90 -21.44
C ILE A 519 -1.82 19.77 -20.95
N LEU A 520 -2.02 18.53 -21.44
CA LEU A 520 -1.15 17.41 -21.06
C LEU A 520 0.28 17.58 -21.59
N VAL A 521 0.44 18.18 -22.77
CA VAL A 521 1.75 18.52 -23.33
C VAL A 521 2.42 19.60 -22.48
N ASP A 522 1.69 20.65 -22.08
CA ASP A 522 2.21 21.71 -21.22
C ASP A 522 2.67 21.18 -19.85
N LEU A 523 1.89 20.29 -19.24
CA LEU A 523 2.26 19.60 -18.00
C LEU A 523 3.51 18.75 -18.18
N THR A 524 3.64 18.08 -19.33
CA THR A 524 4.84 17.31 -19.68
C THR A 524 6.06 18.21 -19.82
N ALA A 525 5.92 19.37 -20.48
CA ALA A 525 7.00 20.35 -20.61
C ALA A 525 7.46 20.89 -19.25
N ASN A 526 6.52 21.14 -18.34
CA ASN A 526 6.83 21.54 -16.96
C ASN A 526 7.58 20.42 -16.20
N ARG A 527 7.19 19.16 -16.39
CA ARG A 527 7.86 18.00 -15.78
C ARG A 527 9.28 17.81 -16.31
N VAL A 528 9.48 17.95 -17.62
CA VAL A 528 10.82 17.90 -18.25
C VAL A 528 11.73 18.99 -17.67
N LYS A 529 11.22 20.22 -17.57
CA LYS A 529 11.96 21.34 -16.92
C LYS A 529 12.29 21.05 -15.47
N GLU A 530 11.33 20.50 -14.70
CA GLU A 530 11.56 20.15 -13.30
C GLU A 530 12.64 19.07 -13.16
N LEU A 531 12.58 18.00 -13.96
CA LEU A 531 13.61 16.95 -14.00
C LEU A 531 14.99 17.54 -14.29
N LYS A 532 15.10 18.44 -15.27
CA LYS A 532 16.36 19.11 -15.57
C LYS A 532 16.86 19.98 -14.43
N CYS A 533 15.97 20.65 -13.68
CA CYS A 533 16.35 21.41 -12.49
C CYS A 533 16.85 20.51 -11.35
N VAL A 534 16.20 19.35 -11.13
CA VAL A 534 16.55 18.43 -10.02
C VAL A 534 17.79 17.59 -10.35
N HIS A 535 17.96 17.23 -11.61
CA HIS A 535 19.02 16.37 -12.14
C HIS A 535 19.72 17.07 -13.32
N PRO A 536 20.47 18.16 -13.07
CA PRO A 536 21.07 19.00 -14.12
C PRO A 536 22.13 18.27 -14.96
N GLU A 537 22.72 17.21 -14.44
CA GLU A 537 23.67 16.35 -15.15
C GLU A 537 23.03 15.48 -16.24
N LEU A 538 21.72 15.21 -16.17
CA LEU A 538 21.03 14.43 -17.20
C LEU A 538 20.84 15.26 -18.47
N ASP A 539 21.21 14.68 -19.61
CA ASP A 539 21.00 15.29 -20.91
C ASP A 539 19.55 15.13 -21.40
N THR A 540 19.21 15.82 -22.49
CA THR A 540 17.86 15.75 -23.08
C THR A 540 17.45 14.30 -23.41
N PRO A 541 18.30 13.48 -24.07
CA PRO A 541 17.99 12.07 -24.30
C PRO A 541 17.67 11.27 -23.03
N ALA A 542 18.46 11.38 -21.96
CA ALA A 542 18.21 10.66 -20.70
C ALA A 542 16.89 11.08 -20.04
N ILE A 543 16.60 12.39 -20.00
CA ILE A 543 15.34 12.89 -19.43
C ILE A 543 14.14 12.42 -20.26
N SER A 544 14.25 12.47 -21.59
CA SER A 544 13.19 11.99 -22.50
C SER A 544 12.97 10.48 -22.36
N ALA A 545 14.04 9.69 -22.32
CA ALA A 545 13.97 8.24 -22.11
C ALA A 545 13.31 7.90 -20.77
N TRP A 546 13.70 8.58 -19.69
CA TRP A 546 13.11 8.39 -18.37
C TRP A 546 11.61 8.72 -18.38
N LEU A 547 11.22 9.85 -18.96
CA LEU A 547 9.81 10.26 -18.97
C LEU A 547 8.96 9.35 -19.85
N HIS A 548 9.47 8.94 -21.02
CA HIS A 548 8.82 7.96 -21.89
C HIS A 548 8.64 6.61 -21.20
N ALA A 549 9.67 6.15 -20.48
CA ALA A 549 9.63 4.93 -19.69
C ALA A 549 8.50 4.97 -18.64
N ARG A 550 8.34 6.08 -17.93
CA ARG A 550 7.26 6.23 -16.94
C ARG A 550 5.87 6.31 -17.56
N LEU A 551 5.71 7.00 -18.69
CA LEU A 551 4.44 7.07 -19.40
C LEU A 551 4.02 5.69 -19.97
N SER A 552 4.99 4.92 -20.47
CA SER A 552 4.75 3.62 -21.12
C SER A 552 4.79 2.41 -20.19
N GLY A 553 5.25 2.57 -18.93
CA GLY A 553 5.47 1.47 -17.99
C GLY A 553 6.64 0.56 -18.38
N SER A 554 7.61 1.11 -19.13
CA SER A 554 8.80 0.40 -19.60
C SER A 554 10.07 0.83 -18.85
N ASP A 555 11.17 0.11 -19.03
CA ASP A 555 12.47 0.52 -18.50
C ASP A 555 13.10 1.62 -19.37
N MET A 556 13.97 2.42 -18.75
CA MET A 556 14.59 3.59 -19.38
C MET A 556 15.46 3.24 -20.58
N THR A 557 16.11 2.07 -20.60
CA THR A 557 16.97 1.65 -21.71
C THR A 557 16.12 1.33 -22.93
N PHE A 558 15.06 0.54 -22.74
CA PHE A 558 14.10 0.24 -23.80
C PHE A 558 13.44 1.52 -24.32
N ALA A 559 12.99 2.40 -23.43
CA ALA A 559 12.35 3.65 -23.81
C ALA A 559 13.28 4.58 -24.61
N GLY A 560 14.56 4.69 -24.23
CA GLY A 560 15.54 5.44 -25.01
C GLY A 560 15.72 4.88 -26.43
N SER A 561 15.87 3.56 -26.54
CA SER A 561 15.96 2.89 -27.84
C SER A 561 14.68 3.05 -28.68
N ASP A 562 13.51 3.06 -28.06
CA ASP A 562 12.23 3.27 -28.73
C ASP A 562 12.15 4.69 -29.33
N LEU A 563 12.54 5.71 -28.56
CA LEU A 563 12.55 7.10 -29.03
C LEU A 563 13.52 7.32 -30.22
N GLU A 564 14.68 6.67 -30.20
CA GLU A 564 15.67 6.78 -31.27
C GLU A 564 15.24 6.05 -32.56
N SER A 565 14.55 4.91 -32.41
CA SER A 565 14.24 4.00 -33.52
C SER A 565 12.88 4.24 -34.17
N THR A 566 11.95 4.91 -33.50
CA THR A 566 10.59 5.10 -34.00
C THR A 566 10.32 6.55 -34.45
N PRO A 567 9.54 6.76 -35.53
CA PRO A 567 9.24 8.10 -36.03
C PRO A 567 8.57 9.00 -34.98
N SER A 568 9.00 10.25 -34.93
CA SER A 568 8.46 11.26 -34.01
C SER A 568 7.08 11.75 -34.47
N PRO A 569 6.08 11.86 -33.59
CA PRO A 569 4.83 12.54 -33.91
C PRO A 569 5.00 14.02 -34.33
N VAL A 570 6.12 14.67 -34.00
CA VAL A 570 6.44 16.03 -34.47
C VAL A 570 6.50 16.10 -36.00
N PHE A 571 6.93 15.03 -36.65
CA PHE A 571 7.07 14.94 -38.11
C PHE A 571 5.93 14.17 -38.78
N GLU A 572 4.82 13.94 -38.07
CA GLU A 572 3.68 13.19 -38.59
C GLU A 572 3.15 13.83 -39.88
N GLY A 573 3.09 13.04 -40.96
CA GLY A 573 2.69 13.50 -42.30
C GLY A 573 3.78 14.24 -43.10
N ILE A 574 4.99 14.39 -42.54
CA ILE A 574 6.12 15.08 -43.18
C ILE A 574 7.26 14.11 -43.50
N ALA A 575 7.75 13.36 -42.50
CA ALA A 575 8.88 12.45 -42.64
C ALA A 575 8.85 11.30 -41.61
N GLU A 576 9.34 10.13 -41.99
CA GLU A 576 9.49 8.97 -41.10
C GLU A 576 10.86 8.99 -40.40
N THR A 577 11.08 10.00 -39.56
CA THR A 577 12.33 10.18 -38.82
C THR A 577 12.07 10.37 -37.33
N SER A 578 13.00 9.92 -36.49
CA SER A 578 12.96 10.18 -35.04
C SER A 578 13.34 11.64 -34.72
N LEU A 579 13.01 12.07 -33.50
CA LEU A 579 13.38 13.40 -33.02
C LEU A 579 14.87 13.38 -32.63
N GLY A 580 15.68 14.29 -33.19
CA GLY A 580 17.10 14.40 -32.89
C GLY A 580 17.38 14.97 -31.49
N LEU A 581 17.05 14.22 -30.44
CA LEU A 581 17.06 14.67 -29.03
C LEU A 581 18.41 15.24 -28.57
N SER A 582 19.53 14.68 -29.04
CA SER A 582 20.88 15.12 -28.66
C SER A 582 21.21 16.54 -29.12
N GLY A 583 20.50 17.06 -30.14
CA GLY A 583 20.67 18.44 -30.64
C GLY A 583 19.69 19.45 -30.05
N LEU A 584 18.81 19.03 -29.13
CA LEU A 584 17.75 19.87 -28.58
C LEU A 584 18.04 20.26 -27.12
N GLU A 585 17.73 21.51 -26.79
CA GLU A 585 17.61 21.93 -25.41
C GLU A 585 16.44 21.23 -24.73
N CYS A 586 16.60 20.91 -23.44
CA CYS A 586 15.64 20.12 -22.69
C CYS A 586 14.27 20.83 -22.54
N ASP A 587 14.24 22.16 -22.56
CA ASP A 587 13.01 22.96 -22.47
C ASP A 587 12.28 23.15 -23.81
N ASN A 588 12.78 22.54 -24.90
CA ASN A 588 12.13 22.61 -26.19
C ASN A 588 10.76 21.89 -26.17
N TYR A 589 9.71 22.61 -26.55
CA TYR A 589 8.33 22.10 -26.57
C TYR A 589 8.17 20.84 -27.44
N ALA A 590 8.96 20.68 -28.51
CA ALA A 590 8.93 19.51 -29.37
C ALA A 590 9.21 18.20 -28.61
N VAL A 591 10.05 18.25 -27.57
CA VAL A 591 10.34 17.10 -26.70
C VAL A 591 9.08 16.69 -25.93
N ALA A 592 8.42 17.65 -25.29
CA ALA A 592 7.18 17.38 -24.54
C ALA A 592 6.05 16.88 -25.44
N PHE A 593 5.92 17.50 -26.63
CA PHE A 593 4.92 17.11 -27.62
C PHE A 593 5.15 15.68 -28.13
N ASP A 594 6.39 15.32 -28.46
CA ASP A 594 6.77 13.97 -28.90
C ASP A 594 6.38 12.91 -27.88
N LEU A 595 6.82 13.08 -26.63
CA LEU A 595 6.61 12.14 -25.53
C LEU A 595 5.12 11.95 -25.22
N MET A 596 4.38 13.05 -25.02
CA MET A 596 2.96 12.97 -24.67
C MET A 596 2.13 12.45 -25.86
N SER A 597 2.44 12.85 -27.09
CA SER A 597 1.71 12.34 -28.27
C SER A 597 1.89 10.84 -28.46
N ARG A 598 3.09 10.29 -28.22
CA ARG A 598 3.33 8.84 -28.24
C ARG A 598 2.46 8.13 -27.20
N PHE A 599 2.44 8.63 -25.97
CA PHE A 599 1.60 8.10 -24.90
C PHE A 599 0.10 8.16 -25.24
N LEU A 600 -0.39 9.29 -25.75
CA LEU A 600 -1.79 9.44 -26.17
C LEU A 600 -2.17 8.46 -27.29
N LYS A 601 -1.30 8.26 -28.28
CA LYS A 601 -1.51 7.25 -29.35
C LYS A 601 -1.61 5.85 -28.77
N GLN A 602 -0.73 5.49 -27.83
CA GLN A 602 -0.75 4.19 -27.16
C GLN A 602 -2.02 3.98 -26.34
N GLU A 603 -2.45 4.97 -25.54
CA GLU A 603 -3.67 4.89 -24.73
C GLU A 603 -4.94 4.78 -25.60
N ARG A 604 -4.99 5.52 -26.73
CA ARG A 604 -6.09 5.39 -27.71
C ARG A 604 -6.14 3.98 -28.30
N ALA A 605 -5.00 3.42 -28.71
CA ALA A 605 -4.93 2.07 -29.24
C ALA A 605 -5.37 1.02 -28.20
N GLN A 606 -4.94 1.15 -26.95
CA GLN A 606 -5.36 0.25 -25.86
C GLN A 606 -6.86 0.35 -25.57
N LYS A 607 -7.43 1.55 -25.62
CA LYS A 607 -8.88 1.76 -25.46
C LYS A 607 -9.67 1.03 -26.55
N LEU A 608 -9.27 1.19 -27.81
CA LEU A 608 -9.91 0.51 -28.94
C LEU A 608 -9.89 -1.02 -28.78
N VAL A 609 -8.73 -1.59 -28.41
CA VAL A 609 -8.61 -3.04 -28.17
C VAL A 609 -9.53 -3.52 -27.05
N LYS A 610 -9.67 -2.75 -25.96
CA LYS A 610 -10.57 -3.07 -24.85
C LYS A 610 -12.04 -2.99 -25.26
N GLU A 611 -12.42 -1.98 -26.04
CA GLU A 611 -13.78 -1.83 -26.56
C GLU A 611 -14.14 -2.97 -27.52
N GLU A 612 -13.24 -3.33 -28.43
CA GLU A 612 -13.41 -4.48 -29.32
C GLU A 612 -13.57 -5.79 -28.54
N ALA A 613 -12.74 -6.02 -27.52
CA ALA A 613 -12.85 -7.21 -26.66
C ALA A 613 -14.18 -7.25 -25.90
N ALA A 614 -14.66 -6.10 -25.40
CA ALA A 614 -15.96 -6.01 -24.73
C ALA A 614 -17.13 -6.31 -25.68
N ILE A 615 -17.07 -5.81 -26.92
CA ILE A 615 -18.07 -6.10 -27.96
C ILE A 615 -18.07 -7.59 -28.31
N GLN A 616 -16.90 -8.20 -28.49
CA GLN A 616 -16.78 -9.64 -28.76
C GLN A 616 -17.36 -10.50 -27.61
N ALA A 617 -17.07 -10.12 -26.36
CA ALA A 617 -17.63 -10.80 -25.19
C ALA A 617 -19.17 -10.72 -25.15
N GLN A 618 -19.75 -9.55 -25.46
CA GLN A 618 -21.20 -9.39 -25.55
C GLN A 618 -21.83 -10.21 -26.69
N LEU A 619 -21.18 -10.25 -27.86
CA LEU A 619 -21.65 -11.05 -28.99
C LEU A 619 -21.62 -12.55 -28.67
N GLU A 620 -20.59 -13.02 -27.97
CA GLU A 620 -20.50 -14.42 -27.56
C GLU A 620 -21.55 -14.79 -26.50
N GLU A 621 -21.78 -13.91 -25.53
CA GLU A 621 -22.86 -14.09 -24.55
C GLU A 621 -24.24 -14.16 -25.23
N GLN A 622 -24.50 -13.28 -26.21
CA GLN A 622 -25.72 -13.34 -27.03
C GLN A 622 -25.84 -14.64 -27.81
N ARG A 623 -24.75 -15.13 -28.42
CA ARG A 623 -24.74 -16.43 -29.13
C ARG A 623 -25.03 -17.60 -28.20
N ILE A 624 -24.45 -17.62 -27.00
CA ILE A 624 -24.72 -18.64 -25.99
C ILE A 624 -26.18 -18.56 -25.52
N ALA A 625 -26.72 -17.36 -25.32
CA ALA A 625 -28.13 -17.19 -24.97
C ALA A 625 -29.05 -17.71 -26.08
N ASP A 626 -28.73 -17.43 -27.34
CA ASP A 626 -29.54 -17.87 -28.48
C ASP A 626 -29.40 -19.37 -28.78
N SER A 627 -28.23 -19.98 -28.55
CA SER A 627 -28.07 -21.43 -28.64
C SER A 627 -28.88 -22.15 -27.55
N LYS A 628 -28.88 -21.63 -26.32
CA LYS A 628 -29.74 -22.11 -25.23
C LYS A 628 -31.23 -21.98 -25.55
N LYS A 629 -31.66 -20.88 -26.19
CA LYS A 629 -33.05 -20.73 -26.68
C LYS A 629 -33.38 -21.82 -27.72
N LYS A 630 -32.51 -22.06 -28.70
CA LYS A 630 -32.74 -23.08 -29.75
C LYS A 630 -32.80 -24.52 -29.20
N ALA A 631 -32.17 -24.80 -28.05
CA ALA A 631 -32.16 -26.13 -27.42
C ALA A 631 -33.35 -26.41 -26.49
N LEU A 632 -34.21 -25.43 -26.19
CA LEU A 632 -35.41 -25.64 -25.38
C LEU A 632 -36.46 -26.46 -26.15
N ASP A 633 -36.73 -27.69 -25.69
CA ASP A 633 -37.92 -28.46 -26.07
C ASP A 633 -39.14 -27.97 -25.26
N PRO A 634 -40.11 -27.28 -25.89
CA PRO A 634 -41.22 -26.67 -25.17
C PRO A 634 -42.18 -27.66 -24.51
N LEU A 635 -42.18 -28.93 -24.92
CA LEU A 635 -43.11 -29.95 -24.43
C LEU A 635 -42.50 -30.84 -23.33
N LEU A 636 -41.17 -30.87 -23.21
CA LEU A 636 -40.45 -31.67 -22.20
C LEU A 636 -40.91 -31.36 -20.77
N PHE A 637 -41.29 -30.11 -20.48
CA PHE A 637 -41.85 -29.72 -19.19
C PHE A 637 -43.14 -30.48 -18.86
N ILE A 638 -44.07 -30.57 -19.81
CA ILE A 638 -45.38 -31.22 -19.63
C ILE A 638 -45.18 -32.72 -19.45
N TYR A 639 -44.36 -33.32 -20.32
CA TYR A 639 -43.94 -34.72 -20.22
C TYR A 639 -43.34 -35.04 -18.85
N THR A 640 -42.34 -34.26 -18.40
CA THR A 640 -41.66 -34.48 -17.12
C THR A 640 -42.62 -34.35 -15.94
N LYS A 641 -43.52 -33.36 -15.97
CA LYS A 641 -44.50 -33.16 -14.90
C LYS A 641 -45.49 -34.33 -14.83
N ALA A 642 -46.05 -34.77 -15.96
CA ALA A 642 -46.98 -35.90 -16.00
C ALA A 642 -46.36 -37.20 -15.46
N HIS A 643 -45.14 -37.54 -15.90
CA HIS A 643 -44.44 -38.74 -15.44
C HIS A 643 -43.98 -38.67 -13.98
N THR A 644 -43.57 -37.48 -13.51
CA THR A 644 -43.16 -37.30 -12.11
C THR A 644 -44.36 -37.41 -11.17
N VAL A 645 -45.49 -36.81 -11.55
CA VAL A 645 -46.73 -36.85 -10.77
C VAL A 645 -47.28 -38.27 -10.69
N PHE A 646 -47.28 -39.03 -11.78
CA PHE A 646 -47.70 -40.45 -11.75
C PHE A 646 -46.89 -41.29 -10.76
N ARG A 647 -45.57 -41.09 -10.67
CA ARG A 647 -44.73 -41.81 -9.70
C ARG A 647 -44.99 -41.42 -8.24
N ALA A 648 -45.49 -40.20 -8.02
CA ALA A 648 -45.68 -39.63 -6.69
C ALA A 648 -47.11 -39.84 -6.15
N ILE A 649 -48.08 -40.08 -7.04
CA ILE A 649 -49.51 -40.08 -6.71
C ILE A 649 -49.88 -41.14 -5.65
N GLY A 650 -49.35 -42.36 -5.75
CA GLY A 650 -49.62 -43.43 -4.79
C GLY A 650 -49.03 -43.22 -3.40
N ARG A 651 -48.10 -42.27 -3.23
CA ARG A 651 -47.50 -41.94 -1.93
C ARG A 651 -48.12 -40.72 -1.26
N LEU A 652 -48.58 -39.75 -2.06
CA LEU A 652 -48.96 -38.41 -1.58
C LEU A 652 -50.43 -38.06 -1.85
N GLY A 653 -51.16 -38.88 -2.60
CA GLY A 653 -52.48 -38.55 -3.12
C GLY A 653 -52.41 -37.41 -4.17
N THR A 654 -53.54 -36.80 -4.49
CA THR A 654 -53.62 -35.73 -5.51
C THR A 654 -53.19 -34.35 -5.00
N LYS A 655 -53.26 -34.11 -3.67
CA LYS A 655 -53.00 -32.80 -3.07
C LYS A 655 -51.55 -32.37 -3.27
N GLY A 656 -51.36 -31.23 -3.95
CA GLY A 656 -50.04 -30.65 -4.22
C GLY A 656 -49.36 -31.14 -5.50
N LEU A 657 -49.95 -32.11 -6.20
CA LEU A 657 -49.49 -32.59 -7.52
C LEU A 657 -50.26 -31.99 -8.69
N GLU A 658 -51.30 -31.20 -8.39
CA GLU A 658 -52.17 -30.53 -9.35
C GLU A 658 -51.40 -29.54 -10.24
N TRP A 659 -51.98 -29.30 -11.40
CA TRP A 659 -51.60 -28.20 -12.27
C TRP A 659 -52.05 -26.88 -11.67
N THR A 660 -51.11 -25.95 -11.53
CA THR A 660 -51.29 -24.66 -10.84
C THR A 660 -51.26 -23.48 -11.80
N PRO A 661 -51.69 -22.28 -11.37
CA PRO A 661 -51.55 -21.06 -12.18
C PRO A 661 -50.10 -20.71 -12.57
N VAL A 662 -49.11 -21.18 -11.81
CA VAL A 662 -47.68 -21.02 -12.16
C VAL A 662 -47.33 -21.89 -13.38
N ASP A 663 -47.91 -23.09 -13.46
CA ASP A 663 -47.74 -23.98 -14.61
C ASP A 663 -48.46 -23.43 -15.85
N ASP A 664 -49.61 -22.76 -15.67
CA ASP A 664 -50.30 -22.06 -16.77
C ASP A 664 -49.40 -20.98 -17.39
N ALA A 665 -48.77 -20.14 -16.56
CA ALA A 665 -47.87 -19.09 -17.04
C ALA A 665 -46.65 -19.69 -17.77
N LYS A 666 -46.07 -20.77 -17.23
CA LYS A 666 -44.93 -21.45 -17.85
C LYS A 666 -45.32 -22.12 -19.18
N CYS A 667 -46.46 -22.80 -19.22
CA CYS A 667 -47.01 -23.44 -20.42
C CYS A 667 -47.35 -22.40 -21.50
N ALA A 668 -47.98 -21.28 -21.14
CA ALA A 668 -48.30 -20.20 -22.07
C ALA A 668 -47.05 -19.59 -22.73
N ASN A 669 -45.97 -19.41 -21.96
CA ASN A 669 -44.69 -18.92 -22.49
C ASN A 669 -44.04 -19.92 -23.46
N LEU A 670 -44.03 -21.20 -23.11
CA LEU A 670 -43.47 -22.27 -23.94
C LEU A 670 -44.30 -22.50 -25.23
N LEU A 671 -45.62 -22.45 -25.13
CA LEU A 671 -46.54 -22.50 -26.28
C LEU A 671 -46.32 -21.31 -27.22
N SER A 672 -46.19 -20.10 -26.67
CA SER A 672 -45.95 -18.90 -27.48
C SER A 672 -44.61 -18.95 -28.21
N TYR A 673 -43.58 -19.52 -27.57
CA TYR A 673 -42.30 -19.81 -28.20
C TYR A 673 -42.44 -20.89 -29.28
N TYR A 674 -43.15 -21.98 -28.99
CA TYR A 674 -43.40 -23.09 -29.92
C TYR A 674 -44.08 -22.62 -31.20
N VAL A 675 -45.14 -21.82 -31.10
CA VAL A 675 -45.85 -21.27 -32.27
C VAL A 675 -44.90 -20.41 -33.10
N ARG A 676 -44.15 -19.49 -32.48
CA ARG A 676 -43.20 -18.62 -33.19
C ARG A 676 -42.11 -19.38 -33.96
N VAL A 677 -41.58 -20.47 -33.39
CA VAL A 677 -40.50 -21.28 -34.01
C VAL A 677 -41.03 -22.23 -35.11
N ASN A 678 -42.32 -22.58 -35.07
CA ASN A 678 -42.92 -23.55 -35.99
C ASN A 678 -43.81 -22.92 -37.07
N ARG A 679 -43.92 -21.59 -37.16
CA ARG A 679 -44.64 -20.90 -38.25
C ARG A 679 -44.10 -21.32 -39.62
N GLY A 680 -45.00 -21.67 -40.54
CA GLY A 680 -44.65 -22.01 -41.93
C GLY A 680 -43.98 -23.37 -42.12
N ARG A 681 -43.87 -24.21 -41.08
CA ARG A 681 -43.36 -25.59 -41.24
C ARG A 681 -44.38 -26.45 -41.97
N LEU A 682 -43.91 -27.48 -42.65
CA LEU A 682 -44.80 -28.45 -43.31
C LEU A 682 -45.50 -29.32 -42.26
N ILE A 683 -46.83 -29.36 -42.33
CA ILE A 683 -47.71 -30.16 -41.48
C ILE A 683 -48.65 -31.00 -42.36
N CYS A 684 -48.92 -32.24 -41.96
CA CYS A 684 -49.99 -33.02 -42.58
C CYS A 684 -51.35 -32.48 -42.17
N SER A 685 -52.16 -32.04 -43.14
CA SER A 685 -53.50 -31.50 -42.91
C SER A 685 -54.49 -32.52 -42.31
N VAL A 686 -54.23 -33.82 -42.49
CA VAL A 686 -55.07 -34.94 -42.04
C VAL A 686 -54.73 -35.43 -40.63
N CYS A 687 -53.45 -35.51 -40.26
CA CYS A 687 -53.05 -36.07 -38.95
C CYS A 687 -52.17 -35.18 -38.08
N GLY A 688 -51.80 -33.98 -38.55
CA GLY A 688 -51.01 -33.03 -37.77
C GLY A 688 -49.53 -33.36 -37.60
N GLU A 689 -49.02 -34.38 -38.30
CA GLU A 689 -47.61 -34.79 -38.24
C GLU A 689 -46.70 -33.72 -38.87
N THR A 690 -45.54 -33.47 -38.27
CA THR A 690 -44.55 -32.46 -38.71
C THR A 690 -43.22 -33.10 -39.10
N PRO A 691 -43.16 -33.92 -40.18
CA PRO A 691 -41.97 -34.64 -40.59
C PRO A 691 -40.88 -33.68 -41.09
N LYS A 692 -39.62 -33.94 -40.73
CA LYS A 692 -38.47 -33.13 -41.17
C LYS A 692 -38.24 -33.18 -42.69
N GLU A 693 -38.63 -34.29 -43.33
CA GLU A 693 -38.44 -34.54 -44.78
C GLU A 693 -39.65 -34.11 -45.64
N GLY A 694 -40.70 -33.56 -45.02
CA GLY A 694 -41.86 -33.04 -45.76
C GLY A 694 -42.77 -34.11 -46.38
N VAL A 695 -42.70 -35.36 -45.91
CA VAL A 695 -43.60 -36.47 -46.31
C VAL A 695 -44.22 -37.10 -45.06
N CYS A 696 -45.56 -37.16 -45.02
CA CYS A 696 -46.26 -37.80 -43.92
C CYS A 696 -46.12 -39.33 -44.00
N PRO A 697 -45.74 -40.03 -42.91
CA PRO A 697 -45.61 -41.50 -42.92
C PRO A 697 -46.90 -42.25 -43.26
N THR A 698 -48.05 -41.65 -42.97
CA THR A 698 -49.37 -42.27 -43.11
C THR A 698 -50.16 -41.78 -44.31
N HIS A 699 -49.98 -40.51 -44.73
CA HIS A 699 -50.79 -39.86 -45.78
C HIS A 699 -49.95 -39.37 -46.98
N GLY A 700 -48.63 -39.58 -46.98
CA GLY A 700 -47.75 -39.20 -48.09
C GLY A 700 -47.55 -37.69 -48.24
N LYS A 701 -47.22 -37.24 -49.45
CA LYS A 701 -46.80 -35.84 -49.75
C LYS A 701 -47.96 -34.92 -50.15
N SER A 702 -49.08 -35.46 -50.65
CA SER A 702 -50.23 -34.69 -51.16
C SER A 702 -50.93 -33.86 -50.09
N ASP A 703 -50.95 -34.36 -48.85
CA ASP A 703 -51.68 -33.74 -47.75
C ASP A 703 -50.83 -32.79 -46.89
N MET A 704 -49.62 -32.47 -47.35
CA MET A 704 -48.67 -31.60 -46.65
C MET A 704 -48.94 -30.12 -47.00
N THR A 705 -49.23 -29.32 -45.98
CA THR A 705 -49.47 -27.88 -46.11
C THR A 705 -48.56 -27.07 -45.19
N THR A 706 -48.36 -25.79 -45.45
CA THR A 706 -47.65 -24.89 -44.52
C THR A 706 -48.52 -24.58 -43.29
N SER A 707 -47.99 -24.81 -42.09
CA SER A 707 -48.70 -24.61 -40.84
C SER A 707 -48.94 -23.11 -40.58
N ASN A 708 -50.19 -22.79 -40.21
CA ASN A 708 -50.54 -21.49 -39.63
C ASN A 708 -50.53 -21.55 -38.09
N ASP A 709 -50.79 -20.42 -37.43
CA ASP A 709 -50.76 -20.37 -35.96
C ASP A 709 -51.79 -21.28 -35.28
N MET A 710 -52.98 -21.46 -35.88
CA MET A 710 -53.99 -22.39 -35.36
C MET A 710 -53.54 -23.84 -35.47
N ASP A 711 -52.88 -24.19 -36.57
CA ASP A 711 -52.34 -25.54 -36.76
C ASP A 711 -51.20 -25.80 -35.76
N ASN A 712 -50.32 -24.83 -35.53
CA ASN A 712 -49.24 -24.95 -34.53
C ASN A 712 -49.76 -25.03 -33.08
N LEU A 713 -50.81 -24.26 -32.74
CA LEU A 713 -51.51 -24.38 -31.46
C LEU A 713 -52.14 -25.76 -31.29
N ALA A 714 -52.78 -26.28 -32.34
CA ALA A 714 -53.38 -27.60 -32.32
C ALA A 714 -52.31 -28.71 -32.17
N VAL A 715 -51.17 -28.62 -32.85
CA VAL A 715 -50.07 -29.60 -32.67
C VAL A 715 -49.53 -29.55 -31.25
N PHE A 716 -49.34 -28.35 -30.68
CA PHE A 716 -48.85 -28.22 -29.31
C PHE A 716 -49.82 -28.86 -28.32
N VAL A 717 -51.12 -28.56 -28.41
CA VAL A 717 -52.13 -29.16 -27.54
C VAL A 717 -52.20 -30.67 -27.76
N MET A 718 -52.11 -31.15 -29.00
CA MET A 718 -52.21 -32.58 -29.32
C MET A 718 -51.10 -33.37 -28.64
N ARG A 719 -49.87 -32.86 -28.72
CA ARG A 719 -48.71 -33.46 -28.05
C ARG A 719 -48.79 -33.32 -26.54
N ALA A 720 -49.10 -32.13 -26.02
CA ALA A 720 -49.24 -31.89 -24.59
C ALA A 720 -50.25 -32.85 -23.94
N LEU A 721 -51.44 -32.99 -24.52
CA LEU A 721 -52.47 -33.88 -23.99
C LEU A 721 -52.10 -35.37 -24.14
N THR A 722 -51.37 -35.73 -25.20
CA THR A 722 -50.86 -37.09 -25.39
C THR A 722 -49.79 -37.42 -24.35
N ASP A 723 -48.87 -36.51 -24.06
CA ASP A 723 -47.86 -36.65 -23.01
C ASP A 723 -48.51 -36.81 -21.64
N ILE A 724 -49.54 -36.00 -21.34
CA ILE A 724 -50.31 -36.10 -20.09
C ILE A 724 -50.98 -37.47 -19.95
N LYS A 725 -51.66 -37.94 -21.00
CA LYS A 725 -52.29 -39.28 -20.99
C LYS A 725 -51.25 -40.38 -20.83
N SER A 726 -50.16 -40.34 -21.60
CA SER A 726 -49.12 -41.36 -21.55
C SER A 726 -48.45 -41.42 -20.18
N GLY A 727 -48.26 -40.26 -19.55
CA GLY A 727 -47.64 -40.13 -18.24
C GLY A 727 -48.54 -40.54 -17.09
N LEU A 728 -49.82 -40.13 -17.08
CA LEU A 728 -50.74 -40.33 -15.95
C LEU A 728 -51.66 -41.56 -16.07
N ILE A 729 -51.99 -42.00 -17.29
CA ILE A 729 -52.93 -43.11 -17.54
C ILE A 729 -52.18 -44.37 -17.99
N GLY A 730 -51.06 -44.20 -18.70
CA GLY A 730 -50.15 -45.26 -19.11
C GLY A 730 -49.82 -45.24 -20.62
N PRO A 731 -48.75 -45.96 -21.03
CA PRO A 731 -48.20 -45.92 -22.38
C PRO A 731 -49.10 -46.54 -23.46
N THR A 732 -50.12 -47.31 -23.08
CA THR A 732 -51.10 -47.91 -24.00
C THR A 732 -52.33 -47.03 -24.23
N SER A 733 -52.34 -45.79 -23.72
CA SER A 733 -53.47 -44.87 -23.91
C SER A 733 -53.50 -44.32 -25.34
N GLU A 734 -54.70 -44.25 -25.93
CA GLU A 734 -54.86 -43.69 -27.27
C GLU A 734 -54.48 -42.20 -27.31
N ALA A 735 -53.58 -41.88 -28.24
CA ALA A 735 -53.16 -40.51 -28.51
C ALA A 735 -54.35 -39.62 -28.86
N MET A 736 -54.23 -38.32 -28.58
CA MET A 736 -55.29 -37.38 -28.93
C MET A 736 -55.37 -37.20 -30.45
N SER A 737 -56.56 -37.38 -31.03
CA SER A 737 -56.74 -37.20 -32.47
C SER A 737 -56.58 -35.74 -32.88
N TRP A 738 -56.05 -35.55 -34.09
CA TRP A 738 -55.82 -34.24 -34.70
C TRP A 738 -57.10 -33.41 -34.78
N GLU A 739 -58.20 -33.99 -35.26
CA GLU A 739 -59.49 -33.31 -35.41
C GLU A 739 -60.06 -32.84 -34.07
N LYS A 740 -59.98 -33.68 -33.03
CA LYS A 740 -60.46 -33.35 -31.69
C LYS A 740 -59.66 -32.19 -31.10
N THR A 741 -58.36 -32.19 -31.31
CA THR A 741 -57.49 -31.11 -30.84
C THR A 741 -57.76 -29.80 -31.56
N LYS A 742 -57.92 -29.85 -32.89
CA LYS A 742 -58.27 -28.67 -33.69
C LYS A 742 -59.61 -28.06 -33.25
N ALA A 743 -60.60 -28.90 -32.95
CA ALA A 743 -61.88 -28.47 -32.41
C ALA A 743 -61.75 -27.79 -31.03
N ILE A 744 -60.88 -28.29 -30.14
CA ILE A 744 -60.62 -27.67 -28.83
C ILE A 744 -60.05 -26.26 -29.02
N VAL A 745 -59.00 -26.11 -29.84
CA VAL A 745 -58.37 -24.80 -30.08
C VAL A 745 -59.35 -23.83 -30.75
N GLN A 746 -60.12 -24.30 -31.74
CA GLN A 746 -61.14 -23.48 -32.42
C GLN A 746 -62.26 -23.03 -31.47
N ARG A 747 -62.70 -23.92 -30.57
CA ARG A 747 -63.70 -23.60 -29.55
C ARG A 747 -63.20 -22.51 -28.61
N GLU A 748 -61.97 -22.63 -28.11
CA GLU A 748 -61.41 -21.65 -27.19
C GLU A 748 -61.18 -20.28 -27.84
N VAL A 749 -60.69 -20.26 -29.07
CA VAL A 749 -60.57 -19.02 -29.84
C VAL A 749 -61.94 -18.39 -30.11
N SER A 750 -62.97 -19.20 -30.36
CA SER A 750 -64.35 -18.72 -30.52
C SER A 750 -64.93 -18.15 -29.23
N LEU A 751 -64.65 -18.78 -28.08
CA LEU A 751 -65.04 -18.28 -26.76
C LEU A 751 -64.34 -16.96 -26.42
N LEU A 752 -63.06 -16.81 -26.78
CA LEU A 752 -62.31 -15.56 -26.61
C LEU A 752 -62.88 -14.42 -27.47
N ARG A 753 -63.35 -14.72 -28.69
CA ARG A 753 -64.09 -13.77 -29.54
C ARG A 753 -65.44 -13.40 -28.94
N GLN A 754 -66.22 -14.37 -28.45
CA GLN A 754 -67.50 -14.12 -27.78
C GLN A 754 -67.36 -13.27 -26.52
N ARG A 755 -66.27 -13.45 -25.76
CA ARG A 755 -65.95 -12.67 -24.55
C ARG A 755 -65.34 -11.29 -24.85
N GLY A 756 -65.20 -10.91 -26.12
CA GLY A 756 -64.61 -9.64 -26.54
C GLY A 756 -63.10 -9.49 -26.29
N LYS A 757 -62.40 -10.57 -25.89
CA LYS A 757 -60.95 -10.56 -25.66
C LYS A 757 -60.15 -10.62 -26.96
N LEU A 758 -60.73 -11.19 -28.02
CA LEU A 758 -60.23 -11.14 -29.39
C LEU A 758 -61.25 -10.42 -30.27
N THR A 759 -60.78 -9.53 -31.15
CA THR A 759 -61.69 -8.84 -32.07
C THR A 759 -62.21 -9.81 -33.14
N ALA A 760 -63.43 -9.60 -33.63
CA ALA A 760 -64.00 -10.39 -34.72
C ALA A 760 -63.17 -10.30 -36.03
N LYS A 761 -62.35 -9.25 -36.16
CA LYS A 761 -61.45 -9.01 -37.30
C LYS A 761 -60.04 -9.62 -37.14
N THR A 762 -59.70 -10.17 -35.97
CA THR A 762 -58.36 -10.75 -35.74
C THR A 762 -58.13 -11.94 -36.67
N ASN A 763 -57.02 -11.91 -37.41
CA ASN A 763 -56.59 -13.00 -38.28
C ASN A 763 -55.99 -14.15 -37.43
N VAL A 764 -56.78 -15.18 -37.20
CA VAL A 764 -56.35 -16.34 -36.40
C VAL A 764 -55.26 -17.19 -37.06
N ARG A 765 -55.04 -17.04 -38.37
CA ARG A 765 -53.96 -17.75 -39.07
C ARG A 765 -52.58 -17.14 -38.77
N GLU A 766 -52.53 -15.88 -38.34
CA GLU A 766 -51.31 -15.15 -38.03
C GLU A 766 -51.57 -14.16 -36.88
N LEU A 767 -51.40 -14.66 -35.65
CA LEU A 767 -51.63 -13.91 -34.42
C LEU A 767 -50.48 -12.94 -34.15
N LEU A 768 -50.79 -11.74 -33.68
CA LEU A 768 -49.76 -10.82 -33.22
C LEU A 768 -49.11 -11.34 -31.92
N PRO A 769 -47.83 -11.03 -31.65
CA PRO A 769 -47.14 -11.49 -30.44
C PRO A 769 -47.89 -11.16 -29.14
N GLY A 770 -48.55 -9.99 -29.07
CA GLY A 770 -49.38 -9.61 -27.92
C GLY A 770 -50.65 -10.45 -27.77
N GLU A 771 -51.31 -10.79 -28.88
CA GLU A 771 -52.51 -11.64 -28.89
C GLU A 771 -52.17 -13.09 -28.49
N LEU A 772 -51.03 -13.59 -28.96
CA LEU A 772 -50.54 -14.92 -28.61
C LEU A 772 -50.10 -15.00 -27.14
N ASN A 773 -49.25 -14.07 -26.67
CA ASN A 773 -48.67 -14.14 -25.32
C ASN A 773 -49.69 -13.83 -24.21
N ASN A 774 -50.61 -12.88 -24.43
CA ASN A 774 -51.44 -12.34 -23.35
C ASN A 774 -52.90 -12.84 -23.38
N ILE A 775 -53.36 -13.41 -24.50
CA ILE A 775 -54.78 -13.75 -24.69
C ILE A 775 -54.95 -15.22 -25.04
N VAL A 776 -54.43 -15.66 -26.18
CA VAL A 776 -54.62 -17.04 -26.68
C VAL A 776 -53.79 -18.04 -25.89
N GLY A 777 -52.51 -17.75 -25.65
CA GLY A 777 -51.60 -18.64 -24.95
C GLY A 777 -52.05 -19.00 -23.54
N PRO A 778 -52.41 -18.01 -22.69
CA PRO A 778 -52.95 -18.28 -21.36
C PRO A 778 -54.26 -19.09 -21.39
N ALA A 779 -55.16 -18.83 -22.35
CA ALA A 779 -56.42 -19.57 -22.45
C ALA A 779 -56.20 -21.05 -22.80
N ILE A 780 -55.28 -21.33 -23.73
CA ILE A 780 -54.92 -22.69 -24.12
C ILE A 780 -54.16 -23.41 -22.99
N ALA A 781 -53.29 -22.71 -22.24
CA ALA A 781 -52.58 -23.27 -21.09
C ALA A 781 -53.55 -23.76 -20.01
N VAL A 782 -54.60 -22.98 -19.70
CA VAL A 782 -55.66 -23.36 -18.75
C VAL A 782 -56.41 -24.62 -19.22
N VAL A 783 -56.63 -24.79 -20.52
CA VAL A 783 -57.27 -26.00 -21.07
C VAL A 783 -56.39 -27.22 -20.87
N VAL A 784 -55.09 -27.10 -21.13
CA VAL A 784 -54.10 -28.16 -20.87
C VAL A 784 -54.06 -28.49 -19.37
N GLY A 785 -54.04 -27.48 -18.50
CA GLY A 785 -54.04 -27.66 -17.05
C GLY A 785 -55.30 -28.33 -16.50
N LYS A 786 -56.47 -27.95 -17.04
CA LYS A 786 -57.73 -28.62 -16.71
C LYS A 786 -57.70 -30.09 -17.10
N TYR A 787 -57.23 -30.39 -18.30
CA TYR A 787 -57.09 -31.77 -18.76
C TYR A 787 -56.10 -32.58 -17.92
N PHE A 788 -55.00 -31.95 -17.48
CA PHE A 788 -54.04 -32.54 -16.55
C PHE A 788 -54.71 -32.94 -15.24
N ASN A 789 -55.45 -32.03 -14.60
CA ASN A 789 -56.10 -32.29 -13.32
C ASN A 789 -57.21 -33.34 -13.43
N GLU A 790 -58.00 -33.32 -14.51
CA GLU A 790 -59.00 -34.37 -14.79
C GLU A 790 -58.32 -35.75 -14.96
N SER A 791 -57.19 -35.80 -15.65
CA SER A 791 -56.41 -37.03 -15.83
C SER A 791 -55.75 -37.49 -14.53
N LEU A 792 -55.34 -36.56 -13.67
CA LEU A 792 -54.76 -36.82 -12.36
C LEU A 792 -55.80 -37.45 -11.42
N GLU A 793 -57.01 -36.89 -11.36
CA GLU A 793 -58.11 -37.47 -10.58
C GLU A 793 -58.46 -38.89 -11.06
N TYR A 794 -58.46 -39.10 -12.37
CA TYR A 794 -58.68 -40.43 -12.95
C TYR A 794 -57.57 -41.42 -12.56
N ALA A 795 -56.31 -41.00 -12.63
CA ALA A 795 -55.17 -41.81 -12.24
C ALA A 795 -55.20 -42.19 -10.74
N ALA A 796 -55.53 -41.23 -9.86
CA ALA A 796 -55.65 -41.47 -8.43
C ALA A 796 -56.73 -42.50 -8.09
N ARG A 797 -57.91 -42.40 -8.72
CA ARG A 797 -59.00 -43.38 -8.52
C ARG A 797 -58.62 -44.79 -8.96
N ARG A 798 -57.73 -44.91 -9.95
CA ARG A 798 -57.27 -46.20 -10.47
C ARG A 798 -56.19 -46.82 -9.59
N GLU A 799 -55.34 -46.03 -8.94
CA GLU A 799 -54.42 -46.53 -7.91
C GLU A 799 -55.13 -46.91 -6.61
N ASP A 800 -56.18 -46.21 -6.18
CA ASP A 800 -57.00 -46.61 -5.01
C ASP A 800 -57.77 -47.95 -5.24
N LEU A 801 -57.86 -48.41 -6.50
CA LEU A 801 -58.52 -49.67 -6.92
C LEU A 801 -57.55 -50.85 -7.13
N ALA A 802 -56.24 -50.62 -7.09
CA ALA A 802 -55.18 -51.61 -7.30
C ALA A 802 -54.47 -51.94 -5.97
#